data_AF-A0A356EQE5-F1
#
_entry.id   AF-A0A356EQE5-F1
#
_cell.length_a   1.000
_cell.length_b   1.000
_cell.length_c   1.000
_cell.angle_alpha   90.00
_cell.angle_beta   90.00
_cell.angle_gamma   90.00
#
_symmetry.space_group_name_H-M   'P 1'
#
loop_
_entity.id
_entity.type
_entity.pdbx_description
1 polymer ?
#
loop_
_entity_poly.entity_id
_entity_poly.type
_entity_poly.pdbx_seq_one_letter_code
_entity_poly.pdbx_strand_id
1 'polypeptide(L)'
;MALDPIGWSRNDRLGGKRANSLVGVGEGGYNQRTSIAAGSCRDPTPDGACLRIANARSDGMVPNIKLSNRAKRRPLLSLAAVLFVWFCNASSPAVEITSVVDFQIVAQLTGTDTMNQTGVVGVGGTDLGHMVNHNGKTYFLFGDTCTGELPADGGFWRSSAMSYTTDTNPADGIHFDGWITNSSGQAREVIYSGRTSPITEIPTGAISVGNRIYAWYMAVDSWNPWTASYGGLAHWQEGDSMFTVVDSFAFPGNGNFGMVAASARTDPAGAGDDHVYVWGTPAGRLGGVKLARVLPGQITNHDAYQYYGGMAGNQPTWITDEFAAPYVVAPMVGEMSVMYNEAAQAWTMLYLSAERYAIEMRYAQTPWGPWSSPLTVAHGSEYTQLYGSYMNPLYVENDGETIYFTMSQWDPYDVFLVKARLVYPGATLTSATTGYWSNSVTWGSGGFTPTQNTRAVVGNHIVTVTTNANAYTLTMNGANGRLTIGPNNTLTVGDHVAVHAGLVYVQGALNAKSFEIDGGAIRLDTSGSLTAADVKVLGGILDTGTRAITVNHALTRNKMDYTIDGAAFAVQGRDVLTEAHITLGGGTLTVASNTTAPGGPADPVGYWAFDEVAGGQTPNAGTAGPAHNGVLIGNARLAGPGDEGAAGDLGKIGGALHFDGAGDFVRAGDLDTGGTFSVAFWCRWDGGAAPTGWPRIVDKKPPGQWDTPNGWAVNLAQDADRQIQVLAGNGSVLFANNVVDSWAAGGWHHVTVVFDDGTASVFADGDPNPKANGTVTPFGQNDFELKFGYGDNFYWDGLLDEMYLFDRALTGTEAAWLHQAGVAGAYPIVPIQDPTTHYTVIADTTLHLDTNLPATLGNVTLQSGVRLNVTGAPSVGFRNVSGGNGSSLSGVVSVLDTLTPGDGVGAMNVVGMLTMGVGSVYEWELGSESADRVGVAGALALYAGGWTLKPIDSGATSAEGDLVLFTYGSLVGNSLGSYTIDTSAVGDWVFADGGPWLFNDTLNRRILLRGVESLRPRIPGDANDDGRVDDQDAKTLAAHWGQSGTWTQGDFDGNGVIGPTDASILAANWGFVADQESQSSGETTAVPEPGTLAMLLAAALMMLVRRR
;
A
#
# COMPACT_ATOMS: atom_id res chain seq x y z
N MET A 1 45.49 54.36 -17.66
CA MET A 1 46.01 54.68 -16.31
C MET A 1 45.41 53.63 -15.40
N ALA A 2 46.16 52.62 -14.95
CA ALA A 2 47.24 52.68 -13.95
C ALA A 2 46.64 52.71 -12.51
N LEU A 3 47.15 51.95 -11.53
CA LEU A 3 48.55 51.54 -11.35
C LEU A 3 48.79 50.03 -11.07
N ASP A 4 49.81 49.54 -11.77
CA ASP A 4 50.77 48.44 -11.51
C ASP A 4 51.62 48.68 -10.21
N PRO A 5 52.64 47.85 -9.81
CA PRO A 5 53.02 46.46 -10.19
C PRO A 5 53.54 45.58 -9.00
N ILE A 6 54.26 44.49 -9.33
CA ILE A 6 55.31 43.73 -8.58
C ILE A 6 54.83 42.52 -7.73
N GLY A 7 55.28 41.27 -7.93
CA GLY A 7 55.95 40.67 -9.11
C GLY A 7 56.98 39.55 -8.82
N TRP A 8 57.15 38.63 -9.80
CA TRP A 8 58.30 37.71 -10.02
C TRP A 8 58.45 36.51 -9.04
N SER A 9 58.93 35.30 -9.44
CA SER A 9 59.40 34.81 -10.76
C SER A 9 59.54 33.27 -10.88
N ARG A 10 59.43 32.73 -12.12
CA ARG A 10 60.12 31.53 -12.69
C ARG A 10 59.76 30.15 -12.06
N ASN A 11 59.86 28.97 -12.70
CA ASN A 11 60.14 28.47 -14.07
C ASN A 11 59.77 26.94 -14.08
N ASP A 12 59.85 26.05 -15.08
CA ASP A 12 60.26 25.87 -16.50
C ASP A 12 59.53 24.55 -16.96
N ARG A 13 59.34 24.07 -18.21
CA ARG A 13 59.67 24.46 -19.60
C ARG A 13 58.78 23.69 -20.62
N LEU A 14 58.66 24.22 -21.84
CA LEU A 14 58.55 23.58 -23.19
C LEU A 14 57.87 22.19 -23.41
N GLY A 15 57.09 21.95 -24.47
CA GLY A 15 56.54 22.86 -25.51
C GLY A 15 56.47 22.30 -26.95
N GLY A 16 55.55 22.85 -27.77
CA GLY A 16 55.41 22.59 -29.23
C GLY A 16 54.40 21.49 -29.59
N LYS A 17 53.74 21.48 -30.77
CA LYS A 17 53.84 22.31 -32.00
C LYS A 17 52.41 22.52 -32.59
N ARG A 18 52.07 23.72 -33.11
CA ARG A 18 51.84 24.07 -34.55
C ARG A 18 51.07 23.02 -35.39
N ALA A 19 50.07 23.34 -36.22
CA ALA A 19 49.31 24.58 -36.54
C ALA A 19 48.04 24.15 -37.36
N ASN A 20 47.28 24.90 -38.18
CA ASN A 20 47.32 26.25 -38.78
C ASN A 20 45.86 26.58 -39.27
N SER A 21 45.19 27.69 -38.93
CA SER A 21 45.22 29.03 -39.58
C SER A 21 44.05 29.34 -40.55
N LEU A 22 43.66 30.62 -40.65
CA LEU A 22 42.69 31.26 -41.59
C LEU A 22 41.20 31.01 -41.23
N VAL A 23 40.23 31.94 -41.33
CA VAL A 23 40.10 33.43 -41.47
C VAL A 23 38.68 33.77 -40.93
N GLY A 24 38.34 34.90 -40.30
CA GLY A 24 39.11 36.08 -39.86
C GLY A 24 38.28 37.39 -39.95
N VAL A 25 38.37 38.26 -38.93
CA VAL A 25 37.82 39.66 -38.86
C VAL A 25 36.28 39.78 -38.85
N GLY A 26 35.63 40.60 -38.00
CA GLY A 26 36.10 41.45 -36.89
C GLY A 26 35.08 42.55 -36.52
N GLU A 27 35.25 43.17 -35.34
CA GLU A 27 34.46 44.32 -34.80
C GLU A 27 32.95 44.04 -34.56
N GLY A 28 32.23 44.76 -33.69
CA GLY A 28 32.58 45.83 -32.75
C GLY A 28 31.38 46.09 -31.80
N GLY A 29 31.60 46.64 -30.60
CA GLY A 29 30.58 46.64 -29.53
C GLY A 29 29.99 47.99 -29.11
N TYR A 30 28.91 47.89 -28.32
CA TYR A 30 28.34 48.88 -27.38
C TYR A 30 27.45 50.04 -27.88
N ASN A 31 26.51 50.38 -26.97
CA ASN A 31 25.71 51.60 -26.82
C ASN A 31 24.56 51.87 -27.83
N GLN A 32 23.33 51.88 -27.29
CA GLN A 32 22.50 53.10 -27.29
C GLN A 32 21.72 53.23 -25.96
N ARG A 33 21.39 54.48 -25.59
CA ARG A 33 20.50 54.84 -24.47
C ARG A 33 19.26 55.55 -25.02
N THR A 34 18.11 55.28 -24.41
CA THR A 34 16.95 56.18 -24.23
C THR A 34 16.57 57.16 -25.35
N SER A 35 15.37 56.99 -25.92
CA SER A 35 14.39 58.09 -25.98
C SER A 35 12.97 57.55 -26.14
N ILE A 36 11.98 58.29 -25.63
CA ILE A 36 10.55 58.02 -25.77
C ILE A 36 9.97 59.07 -26.72
N ALA A 37 9.09 58.65 -27.63
CA ALA A 37 8.27 59.52 -28.47
C ALA A 37 6.80 59.06 -28.41
N ALA A 38 5.85 59.98 -28.57
CA ALA A 38 4.43 59.75 -28.27
C ALA A 38 3.47 60.34 -29.31
N GLY A 39 2.22 59.85 -29.30
CA GLY A 39 1.10 60.31 -30.13
C GLY A 39 0.67 59.27 -31.16
N SER A 40 -0.61 58.96 -31.37
CA SER A 40 -1.79 59.84 -31.26
C SER A 40 -3.10 59.06 -31.04
N CYS A 41 -4.19 59.76 -30.69
CA CYS A 41 -5.47 59.18 -30.27
C CYS A 41 -6.60 59.42 -31.29
N ARG A 42 -7.63 58.57 -31.28
CA ARG A 42 -9.01 58.92 -31.64
C ARG A 42 -10.04 58.19 -30.74
N ASP A 43 -10.98 58.97 -30.23
CA ASP A 43 -12.15 58.61 -29.41
C ASP A 43 -13.41 58.45 -30.32
N PRO A 44 -14.65 58.09 -29.86
CA PRO A 44 -15.22 58.34 -28.52
C PRO A 44 -16.24 57.34 -27.89
N THR A 45 -16.14 57.12 -26.56
CA THR A 45 -17.26 57.02 -25.55
C THR A 45 -18.42 55.99 -25.71
N PRO A 46 -19.24 55.70 -24.65
CA PRO A 46 -19.18 56.12 -23.25
C PRO A 46 -19.03 54.96 -22.23
N ASP A 47 -18.97 55.31 -20.94
CA ASP A 47 -19.15 54.49 -19.73
C ASP A 47 -18.26 53.21 -19.54
N GLY A 48 -17.41 53.09 -18.51
CA GLY A 48 -17.22 54.06 -17.43
C GLY A 48 -16.30 53.70 -16.24
N ALA A 49 -15.35 52.76 -16.31
CA ALA A 49 -14.28 52.61 -15.31
C ALA A 49 -13.11 51.71 -15.75
N CYS A 50 -11.88 52.23 -15.73
CA CYS A 50 -10.65 51.42 -15.70
C CYS A 50 -9.88 51.75 -14.42
N LEU A 51 -9.72 50.77 -13.52
CA LEU A 51 -8.86 50.94 -12.34
C LEU A 51 -7.41 50.60 -12.70
N ARG A 52 -6.52 51.60 -12.65
CA ARG A 52 -5.08 51.37 -12.59
C ARG A 52 -4.66 51.33 -11.13
N ILE A 53 -4.13 50.21 -10.66
CA ILE A 53 -3.35 50.18 -9.43
C ILE A 53 -1.91 50.57 -9.76
N ALA A 54 -1.35 51.48 -8.97
CA ALA A 54 0.05 51.87 -9.03
C ALA A 54 0.72 51.54 -7.70
N ASN A 55 2.00 51.18 -7.73
CA ASN A 55 2.76 50.80 -6.53
C ASN A 55 2.77 51.94 -5.50
N ALA A 56 2.48 51.61 -4.25
CA ALA A 56 2.72 52.45 -3.09
C ALA A 56 3.55 51.66 -2.07
N ARG A 57 4.64 52.26 -1.57
CA ARG A 57 5.39 51.75 -0.43
C ARG A 57 4.77 52.23 0.89
N SER A 58 5.32 51.75 2.00
CA SER A 58 5.03 52.19 3.36
C SER A 58 5.08 53.72 3.52
N ASP A 59 4.30 54.25 4.47
CA ASP A 59 4.82 54.62 5.80
C ASP A 59 3.63 54.88 6.75
N GLY A 60 3.82 54.65 8.05
CA GLY A 60 2.71 54.56 9.02
C GLY A 60 2.60 55.72 10.00
N MET A 61 1.38 56.00 10.47
CA MET A 61 1.09 56.49 11.83
C MET A 61 -0.41 56.40 12.17
N VAL A 62 -0.73 56.20 13.45
CA VAL A 62 -2.10 55.98 13.96
C VAL A 62 -2.77 57.29 14.41
N PRO A 63 -4.06 57.49 14.12
CA PRO A 63 -4.92 58.33 14.96
C PRO A 63 -6.25 57.66 15.37
N ASN A 64 -6.50 57.60 16.69
CA ASN A 64 -7.79 57.20 17.26
C ASN A 64 -8.89 58.27 17.01
N ILE A 65 -10.09 57.86 16.57
CA ILE A 65 -11.29 58.73 16.56
C ILE A 65 -12.48 58.02 17.20
N LYS A 66 -13.22 58.75 18.05
CA LYS A 66 -14.36 58.24 18.84
C LYS A 66 -15.67 58.33 18.06
N LEU A 67 -16.51 57.29 18.13
CA LEU A 67 -17.91 57.36 17.71
C LEU A 67 -18.75 58.17 18.70
N SER A 68 -19.66 59.01 18.19
CA SER A 68 -20.54 59.86 18.99
C SER A 68 -22.02 59.53 18.78
N ASN A 69 -22.76 59.35 19.88
CA ASN A 69 -24.16 58.92 19.88
C ASN A 69 -25.15 60.09 19.73
N ARG A 70 -26.02 60.06 18.68
CA ARG A 70 -27.39 60.65 18.57
C ARG A 70 -27.88 60.56 17.11
N ALA A 71 -29.18 60.48 16.77
CA ALA A 71 -30.42 60.55 17.57
C ALA A 71 -31.55 59.64 17.02
N LYS A 72 -32.65 59.54 17.78
CA LYS A 72 -33.82 58.66 17.52
C LYS A 72 -34.84 59.28 16.55
N ARG A 73 -35.53 58.43 15.76
CA ARG A 73 -36.99 58.45 15.49
C ARG A 73 -37.48 57.10 14.92
N ARG A 74 -38.80 56.90 14.85
CA ARG A 74 -39.58 55.64 14.65
C ARG A 74 -40.88 55.99 13.89
N PRO A 75 -41.71 55.06 13.37
CA PRO A 75 -41.51 53.62 13.07
C PRO A 75 -42.10 53.18 11.68
N LEU A 76 -42.32 51.86 11.51
CA LEU A 76 -43.20 51.14 10.55
C LEU A 76 -42.62 50.71 9.19
N LEU A 77 -42.85 49.42 8.89
CA LEU A 77 -42.39 48.60 7.75
C LEU A 77 -40.84 48.47 7.65
N SER A 78 -40.23 47.29 7.47
CA SER A 78 -40.75 45.95 7.16
C SER A 78 -40.08 44.87 8.03
N LEU A 79 -40.86 43.90 8.52
CA LEU A 79 -40.36 42.77 9.33
C LEU A 79 -39.79 41.65 8.43
N ALA A 80 -38.70 41.93 7.71
CA ALA A 80 -38.12 41.00 6.74
C ALA A 80 -36.59 41.08 6.54
N ALA A 81 -35.92 42.14 7.00
CA ALA A 81 -34.54 42.47 6.60
C ALA A 81 -33.49 42.47 7.73
N VAL A 82 -33.76 41.79 8.86
CA VAL A 82 -32.86 41.75 10.04
C VAL A 82 -32.41 40.31 10.38
N LEU A 83 -32.87 39.31 9.62
CA LEU A 83 -32.51 37.89 9.78
C LEU A 83 -31.46 37.40 8.75
N PHE A 84 -30.79 38.33 8.06
CA PHE A 84 -29.89 38.04 6.93
C PHE A 84 -28.46 38.61 7.09
N VAL A 85 -28.08 39.02 8.31
CA VAL A 85 -26.74 39.59 8.62
C VAL A 85 -26.13 38.94 9.88
N TRP A 86 -26.51 37.68 10.16
CA TRP A 86 -25.92 36.86 11.24
C TRP A 86 -25.68 35.40 10.83
N PHE A 87 -25.75 35.11 9.53
CA PHE A 87 -25.44 33.81 8.91
C PHE A 87 -24.72 34.00 7.56
N CYS A 88 -23.71 34.88 7.53
CA CYS A 88 -22.80 35.09 6.38
C CYS A 88 -21.33 35.27 6.82
N ASN A 89 -20.91 34.56 7.87
CA ASN A 89 -19.51 34.12 8.02
C ASN A 89 -19.46 32.60 7.82
N ALA A 90 -19.98 32.13 6.68
CA ALA A 90 -19.47 30.89 6.13
C ALA A 90 -18.07 31.20 5.64
N SER A 91 -17.05 30.58 6.26
CA SER A 91 -15.72 30.54 5.66
C SER A 91 -15.86 29.97 4.25
N SER A 92 -15.19 30.60 3.27
CA SER A 92 -15.03 29.98 1.96
C SER A 92 -14.49 28.56 2.18
N PRO A 93 -15.02 27.53 1.52
CA PRO A 93 -14.45 26.20 1.62
C PRO A 93 -12.99 26.24 1.17
N ALA A 94 -12.17 25.35 1.74
CA ALA A 94 -10.78 25.14 1.34
C ALA A 94 -10.64 25.12 -0.18
N VAL A 95 -9.57 25.71 -0.72
CA VAL A 95 -9.18 25.36 -2.08
C VAL A 95 -8.53 23.98 -1.98
N GLU A 96 -9.27 22.96 -2.40
CA GLU A 96 -8.81 21.58 -2.43
C GLU A 96 -7.47 21.50 -3.18
N ILE A 97 -6.46 20.85 -2.62
CA ILE A 97 -5.25 20.51 -3.39
C ILE A 97 -5.48 19.13 -4.00
N THR A 98 -5.57 19.07 -5.32
CA THR A 98 -5.89 17.84 -6.06
C THR A 98 -4.64 17.04 -6.45
N SER A 99 -3.50 17.71 -6.61
CA SER A 99 -2.20 17.08 -6.84
C SER A 99 -1.05 18.05 -6.57
N VAL A 100 0.17 17.50 -6.53
CA VAL A 100 1.43 18.24 -6.54
C VAL A 100 2.19 17.85 -7.81
N VAL A 101 2.78 18.83 -8.50
CA VAL A 101 3.42 18.69 -9.81
C VAL A 101 4.68 19.56 -9.91
N ASP A 102 5.36 19.52 -11.05
CA ASP A 102 6.53 20.36 -11.36
C ASP A 102 7.65 20.28 -10.30
N PHE A 103 7.84 19.10 -9.69
CA PHE A 103 8.92 18.88 -8.72
C PHE A 103 10.28 19.09 -9.39
N GLN A 104 11.14 19.89 -8.74
CA GLN A 104 12.47 20.21 -9.24
C GLN A 104 13.45 20.42 -8.09
N ILE A 105 14.62 19.78 -8.15
CA ILE A 105 15.81 20.21 -7.40
C ILE A 105 16.29 21.53 -8.02
N VAL A 106 16.31 22.58 -7.21
CA VAL A 106 16.69 23.94 -7.63
C VAL A 106 18.20 24.13 -7.47
N ALA A 107 18.72 23.80 -6.28
CA ALA A 107 20.15 23.85 -5.97
C ALA A 107 20.52 22.91 -4.81
N GLN A 108 21.76 22.42 -4.80
CA GLN A 108 22.39 21.82 -3.62
C GLN A 108 22.94 22.96 -2.75
N LEU A 109 22.46 23.09 -1.50
CA LEU A 109 22.76 24.24 -0.64
C LEU A 109 24.01 24.05 0.23
N THR A 110 24.39 22.80 0.51
CA THR A 110 25.52 22.39 1.34
C THR A 110 26.44 21.47 0.56
N GLY A 111 27.66 21.23 1.04
CA GLY A 111 28.67 20.40 0.40
C GLY A 111 29.87 21.20 -0.12
N THR A 112 30.99 20.54 -0.38
CA THR A 112 32.27 21.19 -0.72
C THR A 112 32.21 22.01 -2.02
N ASP A 113 31.73 21.42 -3.11
CA ASP A 113 31.76 21.99 -4.48
C ASP A 113 30.41 22.63 -4.91
N THR A 114 29.67 23.21 -3.96
CA THR A 114 28.29 23.70 -4.18
C THR A 114 28.17 25.22 -4.18
N MET A 115 26.94 25.77 -4.35
CA MET A 115 26.73 27.22 -4.47
C MET A 115 27.18 28.03 -3.24
N ASN A 116 27.24 27.39 -2.07
CA ASN A 116 27.68 27.99 -0.81
C ASN A 116 29.05 27.47 -0.33
N GLN A 117 29.68 26.55 -1.06
CA GLN A 117 31.05 26.04 -0.84
C GLN A 117 31.35 25.70 0.64
N THR A 118 30.44 24.97 1.30
CA THR A 118 30.37 24.97 2.78
C THR A 118 31.58 24.33 3.47
N GLY A 119 32.41 23.60 2.72
CA GLY A 119 33.73 23.14 3.17
C GLY A 119 34.64 24.26 3.69
N VAL A 120 34.46 25.52 3.25
CA VAL A 120 35.26 26.67 3.76
C VAL A 120 35.01 26.98 5.23
N VAL A 121 33.84 26.63 5.77
CA VAL A 121 33.51 26.69 7.21
C VAL A 121 33.64 25.33 7.90
N GLY A 122 34.14 24.30 7.21
CA GLY A 122 34.29 22.95 7.74
C GLY A 122 32.98 22.14 7.79
N VAL A 123 32.02 22.45 6.92
CA VAL A 123 30.80 21.65 6.69
C VAL A 123 30.95 20.94 5.35
N GLY A 124 31.41 19.69 5.38
CA GLY A 124 31.58 18.87 4.18
C GLY A 124 30.30 18.11 3.79
N GLY A 125 29.54 17.68 4.79
CA GLY A 125 28.19 17.11 4.68
C GLY A 125 27.37 17.40 5.94
N THR A 126 26.05 17.51 5.78
CA THR A 126 25.10 17.93 6.83
C THR A 126 23.65 17.67 6.42
N ASP A 127 22.74 17.57 7.38
CA ASP A 127 21.33 17.26 7.14
C ASP A 127 20.31 18.26 7.73
N LEU A 128 19.03 17.98 7.43
CA LEU A 128 17.83 18.71 7.81
C LEU A 128 17.69 20.09 7.14
N GLY A 129 18.21 21.15 7.74
CA GLY A 129 18.05 22.53 7.28
C GLY A 129 16.67 23.15 7.57
N HIS A 130 16.23 23.15 8.83
CA HIS A 130 15.01 23.84 9.29
C HIS A 130 15.14 25.36 9.12
N MET A 131 14.16 26.02 8.52
CA MET A 131 14.24 27.45 8.15
C MET A 131 13.37 28.34 9.04
N VAL A 132 13.97 29.27 9.80
CA VAL A 132 13.27 30.23 10.66
C VAL A 132 13.52 31.67 10.24
N ASN A 133 12.45 32.43 10.02
CA ASN A 133 12.53 33.87 9.73
C ASN A 133 12.63 34.65 11.05
N HIS A 134 13.72 35.41 11.23
CA HIS A 134 13.96 36.19 12.44
C HIS A 134 14.69 37.51 12.11
N ASN A 135 14.23 38.63 12.66
CA ASN A 135 14.83 39.97 12.50
C ASN A 135 15.18 40.41 11.05
N GLY A 136 14.47 39.89 10.04
CA GLY A 136 14.71 40.21 8.62
C GLY A 136 15.78 39.33 7.94
N LYS A 137 16.13 38.19 8.55
CA LYS A 137 16.96 37.12 7.98
C LYS A 137 16.22 35.80 8.04
N THR A 138 16.61 34.85 7.20
CA THR A 138 16.30 33.44 7.36
C THR A 138 17.49 32.72 7.97
N TYR A 139 17.25 31.96 9.04
CA TYR A 139 18.24 31.10 9.68
C TYR A 139 17.96 29.65 9.31
N PHE A 140 18.97 28.91 8.88
CA PHE A 140 18.88 27.47 8.59
C PHE A 140 19.55 26.71 9.73
N LEU A 141 18.78 25.91 10.49
CA LEU A 141 19.30 25.01 11.51
C LEU A 141 19.47 23.61 10.91
N PHE A 142 20.71 23.14 10.87
CA PHE A 142 21.10 21.82 10.39
C PHE A 142 21.28 20.84 11.54
N GLY A 143 21.14 19.55 11.25
CA GLY A 143 21.34 18.47 12.20
C GLY A 143 22.80 18.01 12.30
N ASP A 144 23.01 16.71 12.17
CA ASP A 144 24.34 16.13 12.29
C ASP A 144 25.24 16.65 11.15
N THR A 145 26.44 17.11 11.51
CA THR A 145 27.26 17.95 10.63
C THR A 145 28.74 17.61 10.79
N CYS A 146 29.38 17.10 9.73
CA CYS A 146 30.79 16.67 9.75
C CYS A 146 31.70 17.53 8.83
N THR A 147 33.00 17.22 8.84
CA THR A 147 34.00 17.84 7.94
C THR A 147 34.35 16.98 6.73
N GLY A 148 34.02 15.67 6.76
CA GLY A 148 33.99 14.83 5.57
C GLY A 148 32.71 15.05 4.77
N GLU A 149 32.53 14.33 3.67
CA GLU A 149 31.38 14.51 2.76
C GLU A 149 30.26 13.50 3.07
N LEU A 150 30.60 12.38 3.73
CA LEU A 150 29.68 11.47 4.39
C LEU A 150 29.97 11.37 5.91
N PRO A 151 28.99 10.98 6.74
CA PRO A 151 29.20 10.68 8.16
C PRO A 151 30.32 9.63 8.40
N ALA A 152 30.46 8.69 7.47
CA ALA A 152 31.46 7.61 7.53
C ALA A 152 32.91 8.09 7.31
N ASP A 153 33.12 9.23 6.65
CA ASP A 153 34.45 9.85 6.50
C ASP A 153 34.92 10.50 7.82
N GLY A 154 33.97 10.87 8.67
CA GLY A 154 34.19 11.41 10.00
C GLY A 154 34.78 12.83 10.04
N GLY A 155 35.78 13.02 10.90
CA GLY A 155 36.38 14.31 11.21
C GLY A 155 35.68 15.06 12.36
N PHE A 156 35.56 16.38 12.27
CA PHE A 156 35.01 17.18 13.38
C PHE A 156 33.47 17.22 13.32
N TRP A 157 32.83 16.31 14.05
CA TRP A 157 31.38 16.20 14.23
C TRP A 157 30.80 17.33 15.07
N ARG A 158 29.55 17.70 14.78
CA ARG A 158 28.68 18.61 15.56
C ARG A 158 27.24 18.10 15.41
N SER A 159 26.49 18.06 16.50
CA SER A 159 25.07 17.67 16.54
C SER A 159 24.14 18.66 15.83
N SER A 160 24.62 19.88 15.62
CA SER A 160 23.83 20.96 15.02
C SER A 160 24.75 22.02 14.42
N ALA A 161 24.29 22.70 13.37
CA ALA A 161 24.93 23.89 12.83
C ALA A 161 23.87 24.94 12.46
N MET A 162 24.27 26.21 12.31
CA MET A 162 23.35 27.26 11.85
C MET A 162 24.01 28.20 10.84
N SER A 163 23.39 28.35 9.67
CA SER A 163 23.68 29.40 8.70
C SER A 163 22.60 30.49 8.74
N TYR A 164 22.86 31.63 8.12
CA TYR A 164 21.87 32.69 7.94
C TYR A 164 21.99 33.36 6.58
N THR A 165 20.90 33.98 6.14
CA THR A 165 20.84 34.74 4.89
C THR A 165 19.82 35.89 4.94
N THR A 166 20.07 36.90 4.11
CA THR A 166 19.15 37.97 3.70
C THR A 166 18.63 37.78 2.27
N ASP A 167 19.04 36.69 1.60
CA ASP A 167 18.49 36.25 0.33
C ASP A 167 17.02 35.83 0.50
N THR A 168 16.17 36.30 -0.41
CA THR A 168 14.73 36.03 -0.43
C THR A 168 14.25 35.50 -1.78
N ASN A 169 15.15 35.10 -2.68
CA ASN A 169 14.81 34.62 -4.01
C ASN A 169 15.12 33.11 -4.14
N PRO A 170 14.19 32.20 -3.82
CA PRO A 170 14.48 30.77 -3.84
C PRO A 170 14.60 30.19 -5.26
N ALA A 171 14.35 30.98 -6.32
CA ALA A 171 14.20 30.52 -7.69
C ALA A 171 15.52 30.09 -8.38
N ASP A 172 16.67 30.57 -7.92
CA ASP A 172 18.01 30.17 -8.39
C ASP A 172 18.89 29.56 -7.28
N GLY A 173 18.26 29.11 -6.19
CA GLY A 173 18.91 28.55 -5.00
C GLY A 173 18.68 29.43 -3.77
N ILE A 174 19.52 29.31 -2.75
CA ILE A 174 19.61 30.29 -1.65
C ILE A 174 21.09 30.48 -1.31
N HIS A 175 21.58 31.71 -1.40
CA HIS A 175 22.95 32.01 -0.96
C HIS A 175 23.02 32.22 0.57
N PHE A 176 24.05 31.72 1.24
CA PHE A 176 24.26 31.96 2.68
C PHE A 176 25.20 33.15 2.92
N ASP A 177 24.71 34.19 3.60
CA ASP A 177 25.52 35.35 4.02
C ASP A 177 26.59 34.97 5.05
N GLY A 178 26.37 33.92 5.83
CA GLY A 178 27.34 33.42 6.78
C GLY A 178 26.83 32.30 7.68
N TRP A 179 27.70 31.91 8.62
CA TRP A 179 27.46 30.85 9.59
C TRP A 179 27.69 31.36 11.01
N ILE A 180 27.09 30.70 12.00
CA ILE A 180 27.50 30.85 13.41
C ILE A 180 28.80 30.06 13.58
N THR A 181 29.91 30.76 13.79
CA THR A 181 31.26 30.18 13.79
C THR A 181 31.95 30.25 15.16
N ASN A 182 32.94 29.38 15.33
CA ASN A 182 33.90 29.46 16.43
C ASN A 182 35.00 30.51 16.15
N SER A 183 35.97 30.64 17.06
CA SER A 183 37.10 31.56 16.93
C SER A 183 38.12 31.21 15.82
N SER A 184 38.03 30.03 15.20
CA SER A 184 38.79 29.68 13.99
C SER A 184 38.01 29.90 12.68
N GLY A 185 36.78 30.43 12.74
CA GLY A 185 35.95 30.69 11.57
C GLY A 185 35.21 29.46 11.01
N GLN A 186 35.27 28.33 11.71
CA GLN A 186 34.54 27.12 11.34
C GLN A 186 33.13 27.15 11.95
N ALA A 187 32.14 26.55 11.29
CA ALA A 187 30.80 26.36 11.84
C ALA A 187 30.90 25.64 13.20
N ARG A 188 30.15 26.13 14.20
CA ARG A 188 30.17 25.58 15.56
C ARG A 188 28.87 24.89 15.92
N GLU A 189 28.96 23.93 16.85
CA GLU A 189 27.81 23.24 17.43
C GLU A 189 26.90 24.22 18.18
N VAL A 190 25.69 24.45 17.67
CA VAL A 190 24.82 25.56 18.13
C VAL A 190 23.90 25.19 19.29
N ILE A 191 23.43 23.95 19.37
CA ILE A 191 22.69 23.37 20.51
C ILE A 191 23.62 22.36 21.20
N TYR A 192 23.77 22.47 22.52
CA TYR A 192 24.62 21.60 23.33
C TYR A 192 24.21 21.65 24.82
N SER A 193 23.71 20.55 25.38
CA SER A 193 23.28 20.47 26.79
C SER A 193 24.41 20.16 27.79
N GLY A 194 25.61 19.84 27.32
CA GLY A 194 26.73 19.41 28.17
C GLY A 194 26.63 17.99 28.72
N ARG A 195 25.64 17.21 28.29
CA ARG A 195 25.51 15.78 28.64
C ARG A 195 26.48 14.92 27.83
N THR A 196 26.91 13.78 28.40
CA THR A 196 27.83 12.82 27.75
C THR A 196 27.15 11.57 27.19
N SER A 197 25.81 11.58 27.22
CA SER A 197 24.84 10.70 26.57
C SER A 197 23.60 11.60 26.51
N PRO A 198 23.02 11.93 25.33
CA PRO A 198 22.90 11.17 24.08
C PRO A 198 24.16 11.06 23.19
N ILE A 199 24.03 10.33 22.07
CA ILE A 199 24.97 10.33 20.94
C ILE A 199 24.98 11.70 20.23
N THR A 200 23.81 12.30 20.02
CA THR A 200 23.64 13.59 19.34
C THR A 200 22.39 14.34 19.85
N GLU A 201 22.41 15.66 19.73
CA GLU A 201 21.32 16.60 20.07
C GLU A 201 20.89 17.44 18.85
N ILE A 202 20.21 16.80 17.89
CA ILE A 202 19.84 17.44 16.61
C ILE A 202 18.53 18.25 16.72
N PRO A 203 18.43 19.45 16.13
CA PRO A 203 17.19 20.21 16.05
C PRO A 203 16.12 19.44 15.27
N THR A 204 14.87 19.48 15.74
CA THR A 204 13.74 18.82 15.08
C THR A 204 12.63 19.75 14.64
N GLY A 205 12.61 20.99 15.15
CA GLY A 205 11.77 22.08 14.67
C GLY A 205 12.10 23.39 15.40
N ALA A 206 11.76 24.55 14.82
CA ALA A 206 12.08 25.85 15.43
C ALA A 206 11.12 26.97 15.01
N ILE A 207 11.00 28.02 15.84
CA ILE A 207 10.10 29.16 15.62
C ILE A 207 10.68 30.47 16.19
N SER A 208 10.39 31.60 15.55
CA SER A 208 10.72 32.95 16.06
C SER A 208 9.59 33.48 16.94
N VAL A 209 9.87 33.75 18.22
CA VAL A 209 8.91 34.36 19.17
C VAL A 209 9.57 35.53 19.90
N GLY A 210 9.04 36.73 19.71
CA GLY A 210 9.64 37.96 20.22
C GLY A 210 11.03 38.20 19.61
N ASN A 211 12.02 38.52 20.45
CA ASN A 211 13.42 38.70 20.03
C ASN A 211 14.25 37.42 20.22
N ARG A 212 13.65 36.24 20.03
CA ARG A 212 14.32 34.93 20.14
C ARG A 212 13.85 33.95 19.08
N ILE A 213 14.78 33.08 18.65
CA ILE A 213 14.47 31.80 18.03
C ILE A 213 14.40 30.76 19.14
N TYR A 214 13.34 29.96 19.15
CA TYR A 214 13.21 28.78 20.00
C TYR A 214 13.33 27.55 19.09
N ALA A 215 14.16 26.59 19.49
CA ALA A 215 14.39 25.34 18.76
C ALA A 215 14.15 24.15 19.68
N TRP A 216 13.27 23.25 19.25
CA TRP A 216 13.15 21.91 19.83
C TRP A 216 14.21 21.01 19.20
N TYR A 217 14.71 20.06 19.99
CA TYR A 217 15.75 19.13 19.59
C TYR A 217 15.51 17.76 20.24
N MET A 218 16.01 16.68 19.65
CA MET A 218 15.96 15.36 20.28
C MET A 218 17.34 14.88 20.70
N ALA A 219 17.40 14.29 21.90
CA ALA A 219 18.60 13.67 22.44
C ALA A 219 18.63 12.18 22.07
N VAL A 220 19.28 11.83 20.96
CA VAL A 220 19.27 10.46 20.38
C VAL A 220 20.26 9.54 21.12
N ASP A 221 19.78 8.49 21.75
CA ASP A 221 20.63 7.49 22.46
C ASP A 221 21.07 6.33 21.57
N SER A 222 20.30 6.01 20.53
CA SER A 222 20.63 4.98 19.55
C SER A 222 19.93 5.28 18.23
N TRP A 223 20.53 4.81 17.14
CA TRP A 223 19.96 4.78 15.78
C TRP A 223 19.40 3.41 15.40
N ASN A 224 19.73 2.34 16.13
CA ASN A 224 19.25 0.98 15.88
C ASN A 224 19.06 0.19 17.19
N PRO A 225 17.82 0.01 17.68
CA PRO A 225 16.62 0.74 17.27
C PRO A 225 16.79 2.25 17.51
N TRP A 226 16.09 3.09 16.75
CA TRP A 226 16.13 4.54 16.95
C TRP A 226 15.40 4.91 18.24
N THR A 227 16.13 5.42 19.24
CA THR A 227 15.58 5.82 20.54
C THR A 227 16.17 7.16 21.01
N ALA A 228 15.41 7.92 21.79
CA ALA A 228 15.85 9.17 22.39
C ALA A 228 15.62 9.18 23.91
N SER A 229 16.46 9.90 24.66
CA SER A 229 16.28 10.11 26.11
C SER A 229 15.17 11.12 26.40
N TYR A 230 15.10 12.20 25.61
CA TYR A 230 14.13 13.29 25.78
C TYR A 230 14.04 14.15 24.50
N GLY A 231 12.91 14.84 24.34
CA GLY A 231 12.77 15.99 23.44
C GLY A 231 13.00 17.29 24.22
N GLY A 232 14.08 18.03 23.93
CA GLY A 232 14.45 19.25 24.62
C GLY A 232 13.99 20.52 23.91
N LEU A 233 14.17 21.66 24.59
CA LEU A 233 13.95 23.01 24.04
C LEU A 233 15.16 23.89 24.36
N ALA A 234 15.59 24.70 23.40
CA ALA A 234 16.63 25.70 23.58
C ALA A 234 16.24 27.04 22.93
N HIS A 235 16.86 28.15 23.34
CA HIS A 235 16.60 29.47 22.76
C HIS A 235 17.87 30.24 22.35
N TRP A 236 17.78 31.02 21.28
CA TRP A 236 18.84 31.88 20.76
C TRP A 236 18.31 33.28 20.45
N GLN A 237 19.20 34.27 20.44
CA GLN A 237 18.92 35.67 20.11
C GLN A 237 20.11 36.23 19.32
N GLU A 238 19.87 37.22 18.46
CA GLU A 238 20.90 37.73 17.56
C GLU A 238 22.10 38.33 18.33
N GLY A 239 23.27 37.72 18.13
CA GLY A 239 24.53 38.07 18.81
C GLY A 239 25.04 36.99 19.77
N ASP A 240 24.19 36.05 20.21
CA ASP A 240 24.62 34.89 21.00
C ASP A 240 25.43 33.92 20.14
N SER A 241 26.45 33.27 20.71
CA SER A 241 27.29 32.29 20.00
C SER A 241 26.67 30.88 19.92
N MET A 242 25.70 30.58 20.79
CA MET A 242 25.05 29.27 20.93
C MET A 242 23.63 29.43 21.48
N PHE A 243 22.77 28.44 21.28
CA PHE A 243 21.48 28.35 21.97
C PHE A 243 21.71 28.09 23.47
N THR A 244 20.89 28.69 24.31
CA THR A 244 20.77 28.35 25.73
C THR A 244 19.70 27.26 25.88
N VAL A 245 20.07 26.09 26.39
CA VAL A 245 19.12 25.00 26.71
C VAL A 245 18.21 25.42 27.87
N VAL A 246 16.94 25.02 27.80
CA VAL A 246 15.94 25.26 28.84
C VAL A 246 15.90 24.02 29.76
N ASP A 247 16.76 24.00 30.79
CA ASP A 247 16.93 22.86 31.70
C ASP A 247 15.63 22.33 32.36
N SER A 248 14.60 23.18 32.45
CA SER A 248 13.28 22.85 33.00
C SER A 248 12.27 22.32 31.97
N PHE A 249 12.70 22.05 30.73
CA PHE A 249 11.83 21.60 29.64
C PHE A 249 12.32 20.26 29.06
N ALA A 250 11.46 19.25 29.09
CA ALA A 250 11.68 17.97 28.41
C ALA A 250 10.36 17.26 28.11
N PHE A 251 10.12 16.92 26.84
CA PHE A 251 9.19 15.85 26.48
C PHE A 251 9.84 14.48 26.78
N PRO A 252 9.08 13.47 27.24
CA PRO A 252 9.60 12.11 27.47
C PRO A 252 10.23 11.49 26.21
N GLY A 253 11.32 10.73 26.36
CA GLY A 253 11.98 10.04 25.25
C GLY A 253 11.13 8.95 24.57
N ASN A 254 10.16 8.40 25.30
CA ASN A 254 9.11 7.50 24.80
C ASN A 254 7.81 8.23 24.42
N GLY A 255 7.83 9.56 24.45
CA GLY A 255 6.70 10.43 24.13
C GLY A 255 6.50 10.63 22.63
N ASN A 256 5.52 11.46 22.27
CA ASN A 256 5.15 11.70 20.87
C ASN A 256 5.65 13.06 20.32
N PHE A 257 6.66 13.65 20.95
CA PHE A 257 7.20 14.98 20.63
C PHE A 257 8.75 15.00 20.62
N GLY A 258 9.37 13.92 20.12
CA GLY A 258 10.81 13.90 19.86
C GLY A 258 11.14 14.70 18.58
N MET A 259 10.40 14.44 17.51
CA MET A 259 10.48 15.18 16.26
C MET A 259 9.25 16.09 16.10
N VAL A 260 9.42 17.39 15.83
CA VAL A 260 8.28 18.33 15.85
C VAL A 260 8.27 19.36 14.72
N ALA A 261 7.11 19.59 14.10
CA ALA A 261 6.85 20.82 13.35
C ALA A 261 6.23 21.87 14.28
N ALA A 262 6.72 23.11 14.26
CA ALA A 262 6.17 24.21 15.05
C ALA A 262 5.75 25.37 14.14
N SER A 263 4.55 25.91 14.35
CA SER A 263 4.02 27.00 13.54
C SER A 263 3.04 27.87 14.34
N ALA A 264 2.98 29.16 14.03
CA ALA A 264 2.04 30.09 14.65
C ALA A 264 1.48 31.03 13.57
N ARG A 265 0.18 31.30 13.60
CA ARG A 265 -0.48 32.17 12.63
C ARG A 265 -1.50 33.08 13.31
N THR A 266 -1.15 34.36 13.45
CA THR A 266 -2.09 35.43 13.76
C THR A 266 -2.89 35.76 12.49
N ASP A 267 -3.95 35.00 12.25
CA ASP A 267 -4.85 35.09 11.08
C ASP A 267 -5.54 36.47 10.96
N PRO A 268 -6.07 36.91 9.80
CA PRO A 268 -6.47 38.29 9.59
C PRO A 268 -7.70 38.66 10.42
N ALA A 269 -7.44 39.30 11.56
CA ALA A 269 -8.38 40.09 12.34
C ALA A 269 -9.70 39.39 12.74
N GLY A 270 -9.64 38.21 13.37
CA GLY A 270 -10.83 37.69 14.05
C GLY A 270 -10.79 36.30 14.70
N ALA A 271 -9.82 35.43 14.39
CA ALA A 271 -9.86 34.03 14.81
C ALA A 271 -9.81 33.80 16.34
N GLY A 272 -9.04 34.62 17.07
CA GLY A 272 -9.05 34.64 18.54
C GLY A 272 -8.25 33.53 19.23
N ASP A 273 -7.45 32.76 18.50
CA ASP A 273 -6.50 31.79 19.05
C ASP A 273 -5.06 32.21 18.71
N ASP A 274 -4.32 32.69 19.71
CA ASP A 274 -2.95 33.22 19.58
C ASP A 274 -1.86 32.16 19.91
N HIS A 275 -2.17 30.86 19.95
CA HIS A 275 -1.18 29.83 20.31
C HIS A 275 -0.16 29.52 19.20
N VAL A 276 1.02 29.07 19.62
CA VAL A 276 1.92 28.26 18.79
C VAL A 276 1.37 26.84 18.77
N TYR A 277 1.22 26.26 17.57
CA TYR A 277 0.89 24.85 17.38
C TYR A 277 2.18 24.05 17.15
N VAL A 278 2.24 22.87 17.76
CA VAL A 278 3.39 21.96 17.71
C VAL A 278 2.87 20.57 17.37
N TRP A 279 3.10 20.12 16.14
CA TRP A 279 2.83 18.76 15.69
C TRP A 279 4.05 17.92 16.01
N GLY A 280 3.88 16.70 16.54
CA GLY A 280 5.01 15.86 16.93
C GLY A 280 4.84 14.39 16.56
N THR A 281 5.97 13.74 16.32
CA THR A 281 6.14 12.28 16.26
C THR A 281 7.08 11.79 17.38
N PRO A 282 7.04 10.48 17.72
CA PRO A 282 8.09 9.84 18.51
C PRO A 282 9.47 9.95 17.82
N ALA A 283 10.53 9.50 18.48
CA ALA A 283 11.83 9.36 17.82
C ALA A 283 11.76 8.35 16.66
N GLY A 284 12.31 8.72 15.51
CA GLY A 284 12.29 7.91 14.29
C GLY A 284 10.99 7.97 13.50
N ARG A 285 10.89 7.13 12.47
CA ARG A 285 9.93 7.28 11.36
C ARG A 285 8.74 6.31 11.41
N LEU A 286 8.51 5.64 12.55
CA LEU A 286 7.51 4.57 12.69
C LEU A 286 6.20 5.03 13.36
N GLY A 287 6.16 6.25 13.91
CA GLY A 287 5.03 6.77 14.69
C GLY A 287 4.05 7.62 13.88
N GLY A 288 2.95 8.02 14.53
CA GLY A 288 1.96 8.96 13.99
C GLY A 288 2.08 10.35 14.59
N VAL A 289 1.43 11.34 13.97
CA VAL A 289 1.47 12.74 14.38
C VAL A 289 0.44 13.01 15.48
N LYS A 290 0.87 13.52 16.63
CA LYS A 290 0.00 14.15 17.64
C LYS A 290 0.14 15.68 17.57
N LEU A 291 -0.82 16.40 18.15
CA LEU A 291 -0.81 17.86 18.18
C LEU A 291 -0.81 18.39 19.63
N ALA A 292 0.09 19.33 19.89
CA ALA A 292 0.10 20.20 21.06
C ALA A 292 -0.07 21.67 20.64
N ARG A 293 -0.41 22.53 21.61
CA ARG A 293 -0.32 23.99 21.48
C ARG A 293 0.16 24.64 22.78
N VAL A 294 0.78 25.81 22.68
CA VAL A 294 1.22 26.63 23.83
C VAL A 294 1.10 28.11 23.51
N LEU A 295 0.78 28.96 24.50
CA LEU A 295 0.83 30.41 24.31
C LEU A 295 2.28 30.86 24.08
N PRO A 296 2.58 31.80 23.17
CA PRO A 296 3.95 32.24 22.89
C PRO A 296 4.73 32.72 24.13
N GLY A 297 4.03 33.37 25.08
CA GLY A 297 4.59 33.80 26.37
C GLY A 297 4.79 32.68 27.41
N GLN A 298 4.53 31.43 27.05
CA GLN A 298 4.69 30.22 27.88
C GLN A 298 5.48 29.11 27.19
N ILE A 299 6.09 29.37 26.02
CA ILE A 299 6.79 28.35 25.20
C ILE A 299 7.86 27.54 25.96
N THR A 300 8.49 28.11 27.00
CA THR A 300 9.51 27.45 27.85
C THR A 300 8.94 26.72 29.07
N ASN A 301 7.62 26.70 29.26
CA ASN A 301 6.93 26.08 30.39
C ASN A 301 6.20 24.82 29.90
N HIS A 302 6.78 23.63 30.13
CA HIS A 302 6.21 22.37 29.68
C HIS A 302 4.78 22.15 30.21
N ASP A 303 4.53 22.48 31.48
CA ASP A 303 3.22 22.35 32.14
C ASP A 303 2.13 23.26 31.55
N ALA A 304 2.48 24.18 30.63
CA ALA A 304 1.53 25.04 29.92
C ALA A 304 1.17 24.52 28.51
N TYR A 305 1.75 23.39 28.07
CA TYR A 305 1.39 22.77 26.79
C TYR A 305 0.05 22.04 26.93
N GLN A 306 -0.79 22.18 25.90
CA GLN A 306 -2.08 21.53 25.81
C GLN A 306 -2.09 20.61 24.60
N TYR A 307 -2.46 19.35 24.79
CA TYR A 307 -2.53 18.34 23.73
C TYR A 307 -3.96 18.25 23.20
N TYR A 308 -4.11 18.04 21.89
CA TYR A 308 -5.41 17.87 21.27
C TYR A 308 -6.11 16.61 21.82
N GLY A 309 -7.36 16.74 22.24
CA GLY A 309 -8.14 15.66 22.87
C GLY A 309 -9.31 15.14 22.02
N GLY A 310 -9.37 15.47 20.73
CA GLY A 310 -10.52 15.22 19.87
C GLY A 310 -11.49 16.41 19.75
N MET A 311 -12.75 16.15 19.42
CA MET A 311 -13.76 17.17 19.13
C MET A 311 -14.98 17.06 20.06
N ALA A 312 -15.37 18.17 20.68
CA ALA A 312 -16.65 18.34 21.36
C ALA A 312 -17.61 19.11 20.44
N GLY A 313 -18.32 18.38 19.57
CA GLY A 313 -19.06 18.99 18.46
C GLY A 313 -18.10 19.69 17.49
N ASN A 314 -18.34 20.97 17.20
CA ASN A 314 -17.51 21.75 16.27
C ASN A 314 -16.36 22.50 16.96
N GLN A 315 -15.90 22.08 18.14
CA GLN A 315 -14.79 22.70 18.87
C GLN A 315 -13.75 21.65 19.31
N PRO A 316 -12.44 21.91 19.18
CA PRO A 316 -11.40 21.01 19.65
C PRO A 316 -11.37 20.98 21.19
N THR A 317 -11.26 19.79 21.77
CA THR A 317 -10.92 19.61 23.17
C THR A 317 -9.41 19.63 23.36
N TRP A 318 -8.97 20.01 24.56
CA TRP A 318 -7.56 20.17 24.90
C TRP A 318 -7.31 19.58 26.28
N ILE A 319 -6.34 18.67 26.37
CA ILE A 319 -5.99 17.88 27.56
C ILE A 319 -4.53 18.14 27.97
N THR A 320 -4.14 17.69 29.16
CA THR A 320 -2.79 17.91 29.74
C THR A 320 -1.87 16.70 29.67
N ASP A 321 -2.34 15.57 29.14
CA ASP A 321 -1.54 14.35 28.95
C ASP A 321 -1.26 14.12 27.46
N GLU A 322 0.01 13.97 27.11
CA GLU A 322 0.45 13.67 25.74
C GLU A 322 0.20 12.21 25.33
N PHE A 323 0.11 11.28 26.28
CA PHE A 323 -0.09 9.86 26.00
C PHE A 323 -1.55 9.58 25.62
N ALA A 324 -2.51 10.17 26.33
CA ALA A 324 -3.94 10.10 25.99
C ALA A 324 -4.37 10.84 24.71
N ALA A 325 -3.56 11.76 24.16
CA ALA A 325 -3.92 12.50 22.96
C ALA A 325 -3.97 11.58 21.70
N PRO A 326 -5.02 11.62 20.86
CA PRO A 326 -5.10 10.83 19.62
C PRO A 326 -4.17 11.37 18.53
N TYR A 327 -3.89 10.53 17.53
CA TYR A 327 -3.21 10.94 16.31
C TYR A 327 -4.09 11.85 15.44
N VAL A 328 -3.53 12.94 14.93
CA VAL A 328 -4.14 13.80 13.88
C VAL A 328 -3.74 13.34 12.47
N VAL A 329 -2.63 12.62 12.34
CA VAL A 329 -2.23 11.87 11.14
C VAL A 329 -1.69 10.51 11.60
N ALA A 330 -2.17 9.42 11.01
CA ALA A 330 -1.74 8.05 11.35
C ALA A 330 -0.25 7.80 11.03
N PRO A 331 0.38 6.76 11.62
CA PRO A 331 1.69 6.28 11.18
C PRO A 331 1.73 5.95 9.67
N MET A 332 2.88 5.96 8.99
CA MET A 332 4.25 6.03 9.53
C MET A 332 4.96 7.32 9.06
N VAL A 333 5.13 8.27 9.98
CA VAL A 333 5.58 9.64 9.70
C VAL A 333 6.97 9.89 10.28
N GLY A 334 7.89 10.40 9.45
CA GLY A 334 9.23 10.84 9.80
C GLY A 334 9.37 12.36 9.90
N GLU A 335 10.46 12.88 9.33
CA GLU A 335 10.83 14.30 9.34
C GLU A 335 9.76 15.16 8.65
N MET A 336 9.15 16.08 9.41
CA MET A 336 7.98 16.85 8.98
C MET A 336 8.19 18.37 9.05
N SER A 337 7.39 19.12 8.28
CA SER A 337 7.13 20.53 8.54
C SER A 337 5.66 20.88 8.32
N VAL A 338 5.19 21.93 9.00
CA VAL A 338 3.84 22.45 8.87
C VAL A 338 3.89 23.96 8.77
N MET A 339 3.23 24.50 7.75
CA MET A 339 2.94 25.93 7.63
C MET A 339 1.49 26.12 7.16
N TYR A 340 0.99 27.34 7.19
CA TYR A 340 -0.21 27.68 6.42
C TYR A 340 0.20 28.18 5.03
N ASN A 341 -0.54 27.73 4.02
CA ASN A 341 -0.36 28.12 2.63
C ASN A 341 -1.49 29.09 2.25
N GLU A 342 -1.13 30.33 1.91
CA GLU A 342 -2.12 31.39 1.64
C GLU A 342 -2.87 31.15 0.32
N ALA A 343 -2.23 30.59 -0.72
CA ALA A 343 -2.91 30.23 -1.97
C ALA A 343 -3.95 29.11 -1.78
N ALA A 344 -3.67 28.10 -0.96
CA ALA A 344 -4.62 27.03 -0.63
C ALA A 344 -5.72 27.47 0.35
N GLN A 345 -5.48 28.56 1.09
CA GLN A 345 -6.21 28.92 2.31
C GLN A 345 -6.32 27.72 3.28
N ALA A 346 -5.22 26.99 3.48
CA ALA A 346 -5.17 25.79 4.31
C ALA A 346 -3.81 25.62 5.02
N TRP A 347 -3.81 24.90 6.14
CA TRP A 347 -2.59 24.33 6.71
C TRP A 347 -2.07 23.23 5.78
N THR A 348 -0.78 23.26 5.46
CA THR A 348 -0.09 22.24 4.66
C THR A 348 1.01 21.60 5.51
N MET A 349 1.06 20.27 5.50
CA MET A 349 2.09 19.46 6.14
C MET A 349 2.88 18.73 5.05
N LEU A 350 4.21 18.80 5.10
CA LEU A 350 5.09 17.86 4.40
C LEU A 350 5.70 16.90 5.41
N TYR A 351 5.91 15.64 5.02
CA TYR A 351 6.68 14.68 5.81
C TYR A 351 7.30 13.57 4.95
N LEU A 352 8.37 12.94 5.43
CA LEU A 352 8.81 11.63 4.91
C LEU A 352 7.88 10.52 5.42
N SER A 353 7.17 9.87 4.50
CA SER A 353 6.41 8.65 4.72
C SER A 353 7.33 7.43 4.72
N ALA A 354 7.42 6.70 5.83
CA ALA A 354 8.24 5.49 5.92
C ALA A 354 7.56 4.26 5.29
N GLU A 355 6.22 4.22 5.29
CA GLU A 355 5.42 3.19 4.60
C GLU A 355 5.72 3.17 3.09
N ARG A 356 5.87 4.38 2.50
CA ARG A 356 5.89 4.61 1.05
C ARG A 356 7.22 5.12 0.52
N TYR A 357 8.19 5.39 1.41
CA TYR A 357 9.51 5.92 1.09
C TYR A 357 9.45 7.16 0.17
N ALA A 358 8.66 8.15 0.59
CA ALA A 358 8.37 9.34 -0.21
C ALA A 358 8.16 10.58 0.66
N ILE A 359 8.44 11.77 0.14
CA ILE A 359 7.87 13.00 0.71
C ILE A 359 6.40 13.07 0.28
N GLU A 360 5.51 13.13 1.26
CA GLU A 360 4.07 13.29 1.07
C GLU A 360 3.61 14.66 1.60
N MET A 361 2.62 15.27 0.93
CA MET A 361 1.87 16.42 1.41
C MET A 361 0.50 15.99 1.95
N ARG A 362 0.05 16.64 3.03
CA ARG A 362 -1.36 16.70 3.43
C ARG A 362 -1.78 18.14 3.69
N TYR A 363 -3.09 18.41 3.63
CA TYR A 363 -3.64 19.71 4.00
C TYR A 363 -4.88 19.60 4.90
N ALA A 364 -5.16 20.66 5.66
CA ALA A 364 -6.29 20.77 6.57
C ALA A 364 -6.76 22.23 6.71
N GLN A 365 -8.05 22.45 6.98
CA GLN A 365 -8.56 23.79 7.33
C GLN A 365 -8.13 24.23 8.74
N THR A 366 -7.94 23.28 9.65
CA THR A 366 -7.65 23.52 11.06
C THR A 366 -6.43 22.70 11.51
N PRO A 367 -5.62 23.17 12.48
CA PRO A 367 -4.39 22.51 12.90
C PRO A 367 -4.54 21.02 13.29
N TRP A 368 -5.67 20.69 13.90
CA TRP A 368 -6.05 19.35 14.35
C TRP A 368 -6.70 18.47 13.26
N GLY A 369 -6.78 18.93 12.02
CA GLY A 369 -7.45 18.23 10.94
C GLY A 369 -8.97 18.46 10.90
N PRO A 370 -9.74 17.60 10.19
CA PRO A 370 -9.26 16.41 9.47
C PRO A 370 -8.22 16.78 8.39
N TRP A 371 -7.15 15.98 8.34
CA TRP A 371 -6.11 16.10 7.32
C TRP A 371 -6.48 15.28 6.09
N SER A 372 -6.11 15.77 4.92
CA SER A 372 -6.36 15.09 3.64
C SER A 372 -5.70 13.70 3.55
N SER A 373 -6.15 12.92 2.58
CA SER A 373 -5.33 11.85 1.99
C SER A 373 -3.96 12.42 1.56
N PRO A 374 -2.89 11.60 1.58
CA PRO A 374 -1.56 12.07 1.20
C PRO A 374 -1.45 12.27 -0.32
N LEU A 375 -0.70 13.29 -0.71
CA LEU A 375 -0.30 13.58 -2.08
C LEU A 375 1.22 13.37 -2.20
N THR A 376 1.68 12.48 -3.06
CA THR A 376 3.12 12.26 -3.28
C THR A 376 3.77 13.51 -3.88
N VAL A 377 4.90 13.95 -3.31
CA VAL A 377 5.67 15.12 -3.79
C VAL A 377 6.99 14.69 -4.44
N ALA A 378 7.69 13.72 -3.83
CA ALA A 378 8.92 13.13 -4.36
C ALA A 378 9.08 11.69 -3.84
N HIS A 379 9.47 10.75 -4.70
CA HIS A 379 9.56 9.33 -4.35
C HIS A 379 11.01 8.83 -4.27
N GLY A 380 11.32 7.96 -3.29
CA GLY A 380 12.66 7.46 -3.02
C GLY A 380 13.27 6.54 -4.10
N SER A 381 12.49 6.19 -5.13
CA SER A 381 12.99 5.54 -6.37
C SER A 381 13.51 6.53 -7.42
N GLU A 382 13.14 7.80 -7.32
CA GLU A 382 13.62 8.89 -8.19
C GLU A 382 14.75 9.66 -7.50
N TYR A 383 14.62 9.88 -6.19
CA TYR A 383 15.57 10.59 -5.35
C TYR A 383 16.03 9.65 -4.23
N THR A 384 17.03 8.83 -4.54
CA THR A 384 17.51 7.78 -3.62
C THR A 384 18.02 8.35 -2.30
N GLN A 385 17.59 7.74 -1.20
CA GLN A 385 17.95 8.09 0.17
C GLN A 385 17.52 9.53 0.57
N LEU A 386 16.40 10.01 0.02
CA LEU A 386 15.76 11.26 0.45
C LEU A 386 15.24 11.16 1.91
N TYR A 387 15.24 12.29 2.62
CA TYR A 387 14.55 12.52 3.90
C TYR A 387 14.52 14.02 4.24
N GLY A 388 13.73 14.44 5.22
CA GLY A 388 13.55 15.87 5.52
C GLY A 388 12.67 16.59 4.49
N SER A 389 11.84 17.54 4.94
CA SER A 389 10.94 18.28 4.04
C SER A 389 10.47 19.60 4.68
N TYR A 390 11.39 20.55 4.86
CA TYR A 390 11.11 21.76 5.65
C TYR A 390 10.68 22.93 4.78
N MET A 391 9.41 23.33 4.86
CA MET A 391 8.86 24.51 4.20
C MET A 391 9.18 25.79 4.96
N ASN A 392 9.11 26.94 4.28
CA ASN A 392 9.10 28.26 4.92
C ASN A 392 8.16 29.21 4.14
N PRO A 393 7.27 29.96 4.81
CA PRO A 393 6.29 30.83 4.15
C PRO A 393 6.90 32.06 3.43
N LEU A 394 8.20 32.32 3.57
CA LEU A 394 8.94 33.31 2.76
C LEU A 394 9.33 32.76 1.39
N TYR A 395 9.47 31.44 1.23
CA TYR A 395 9.98 30.81 0.01
C TYR A 395 8.84 30.13 -0.76
N VAL A 396 8.00 30.98 -1.37
CA VAL A 396 6.86 30.58 -2.19
C VAL A 396 6.74 31.48 -3.43
N GLU A 397 6.11 30.97 -4.49
CA GLU A 397 5.59 31.80 -5.59
C GLU A 397 4.05 31.81 -5.54
N ASN A 398 3.42 32.86 -6.08
CA ASN A 398 1.97 33.03 -6.17
C ASN A 398 1.25 32.69 -4.85
N ASP A 399 1.69 33.33 -3.75
CA ASP A 399 1.16 33.17 -2.39
C ASP A 399 1.16 31.72 -1.83
N GLY A 400 1.85 30.79 -2.48
CA GLY A 400 1.91 29.37 -2.10
C GLY A 400 1.48 28.39 -3.19
N GLU A 401 1.15 28.82 -4.41
CA GLU A 401 0.95 27.88 -5.54
C GLU A 401 2.22 27.08 -5.80
N THR A 402 3.40 27.72 -5.85
CA THR A 402 4.69 27.00 -5.81
C THR A 402 5.24 27.11 -4.39
N ILE A 403 5.56 25.96 -3.77
CA ILE A 403 6.30 25.91 -2.51
C ILE A 403 7.77 25.55 -2.76
N TYR A 404 8.67 26.13 -1.97
CA TYR A 404 10.06 25.71 -1.88
C TYR A 404 10.33 25.16 -0.48
N PHE A 405 11.12 24.09 -0.41
CA PHE A 405 11.47 23.44 0.85
C PHE A 405 12.88 22.84 0.80
N THR A 406 13.47 22.60 1.97
CA THR A 406 14.72 21.84 2.09
C THR A 406 14.43 20.35 2.17
N MET A 407 15.18 19.56 1.40
CA MET A 407 15.15 18.10 1.39
C MET A 407 16.60 17.60 1.50
N SER A 408 16.86 16.68 2.43
CA SER A 408 18.17 16.03 2.58
C SER A 408 18.27 14.79 1.69
N GLN A 409 19.48 14.44 1.29
CA GLN A 409 19.83 13.09 0.83
C GLN A 409 20.93 12.51 1.72
N TRP A 410 21.11 11.18 1.70
CA TRP A 410 22.18 10.52 2.46
C TRP A 410 23.47 10.34 1.64
N ASP A 411 23.37 10.33 0.32
CA ASP A 411 24.48 10.14 -0.62
C ASP A 411 24.22 11.01 -1.88
N PRO A 412 24.82 12.21 -1.99
CA PRO A 412 25.68 12.85 -0.99
C PRO A 412 24.89 13.25 0.27
N TYR A 413 25.57 13.31 1.42
CA TYR A 413 24.97 13.66 2.72
C TYR A 413 24.79 15.18 2.83
N ASP A 414 23.79 15.70 2.12
CA ASP A 414 23.61 17.13 1.87
C ASP A 414 22.14 17.57 1.84
N VAL A 415 21.93 18.87 2.06
CA VAL A 415 20.64 19.55 1.97
C VAL A 415 20.48 20.26 0.62
N PHE A 416 19.39 19.94 -0.07
CA PHE A 416 18.98 20.51 -1.34
C PHE A 416 17.79 21.47 -1.14
N LEU A 417 17.78 22.58 -1.87
CA LEU A 417 16.57 23.35 -2.10
C LEU A 417 15.80 22.69 -3.24
N VAL A 418 14.56 22.31 -2.96
CA VAL A 418 13.64 21.74 -3.94
C VAL A 418 12.38 22.61 -4.00
N LYS A 419 11.67 22.53 -5.13
CA LYS A 419 10.36 23.16 -5.29
C LYS A 419 9.34 22.19 -5.85
N ALA A 420 8.07 22.46 -5.59
CA ALA A 420 6.93 21.78 -6.20
C ALA A 420 5.73 22.72 -6.27
N ARG A 421 4.85 22.50 -7.25
CA ARG A 421 3.67 23.34 -7.49
C ARG A 421 2.38 22.59 -7.17
N LEU A 422 1.49 23.24 -6.43
CA LEU A 422 0.20 22.74 -5.97
C LEU A 422 -0.85 22.97 -7.05
N VAL A 423 -1.77 22.02 -7.20
CA VAL A 423 -2.85 22.09 -8.21
C VAL A 423 -4.20 22.20 -7.53
N TYR A 424 -5.01 23.15 -8.01
CA TYR A 424 -6.30 23.53 -7.43
C TYR A 424 -7.46 23.34 -8.45
N PRO A 425 -8.68 22.97 -8.01
CA PRO A 425 -9.84 22.83 -8.89
C PRO A 425 -10.13 24.08 -9.73
N GLY A 426 -10.13 23.92 -11.05
CA GLY A 426 -10.44 25.00 -11.99
C GLY A 426 -9.32 26.01 -12.22
N ALA A 427 -8.14 25.82 -11.62
CA ALA A 427 -6.94 26.59 -11.95
C ALA A 427 -6.57 26.34 -13.43
N THR A 428 -6.87 27.32 -14.28
CA THR A 428 -6.52 27.25 -15.70
C THR A 428 -5.04 27.52 -15.84
N LEU A 429 -4.25 26.48 -16.18
CA LEU A 429 -2.79 26.57 -16.36
C LEU A 429 -2.43 27.65 -17.41
N THR A 430 -2.09 28.85 -16.96
CA THR A 430 -1.56 29.91 -17.81
C THR A 430 -0.12 29.57 -18.16
N SER A 431 0.08 29.00 -19.35
CA SER A 431 1.36 28.48 -19.82
C SER A 431 2.50 29.49 -19.67
N ALA A 432 3.56 29.10 -18.96
CA ALA A 432 4.83 29.79 -19.00
C ALA A 432 5.41 29.72 -20.44
N THR A 433 5.65 30.89 -21.04
CA THR A 433 6.55 31.02 -22.19
C THR A 433 7.99 30.70 -21.77
N THR A 434 8.85 30.06 -22.56
CA THR A 434 8.94 30.05 -24.04
C THR A 434 9.43 28.70 -24.61
N GLY A 435 8.98 28.31 -25.81
CA GLY A 435 9.65 27.25 -26.58
C GLY A 435 8.85 26.65 -27.74
N TYR A 436 8.70 27.38 -28.85
CA TYR A 436 8.20 26.94 -30.18
C TYR A 436 7.32 25.67 -30.25
N TRP A 437 6.00 25.84 -30.38
CA TRP A 437 5.14 25.28 -31.46
C TRP A 437 3.78 26.04 -31.40
N SER A 438 3.05 26.12 -32.52
CA SER A 438 2.01 27.15 -32.73
C SER A 438 0.57 26.72 -32.47
N ASN A 439 -0.25 27.69 -32.03
CA ASN A 439 -1.72 27.73 -32.00
C ASN A 439 -2.44 26.93 -30.89
N SER A 440 -2.62 27.58 -29.74
CA SER A 440 -3.75 27.32 -28.83
C SER A 440 -4.99 28.12 -29.26
N VAL A 441 -6.21 27.59 -29.04
CA VAL A 441 -7.47 28.19 -29.47
C VAL A 441 -8.52 28.13 -28.34
N THR A 442 -9.14 29.27 -28.04
CA THR A 442 -10.26 29.41 -27.09
C THR A 442 -11.59 29.24 -27.82
N TRP A 443 -12.53 28.50 -27.23
CA TRP A 443 -13.74 28.05 -27.92
C TRP A 443 -14.99 28.90 -27.61
N GLY A 444 -15.75 29.20 -28.67
CA GLY A 444 -17.16 29.61 -28.59
C GLY A 444 -18.07 28.50 -29.14
N SER A 445 -19.39 28.67 -29.04
CA SER A 445 -20.40 27.64 -29.34
C SER A 445 -20.62 27.34 -30.84
N GLY A 446 -19.58 27.40 -31.66
CA GLY A 446 -19.59 27.01 -33.08
C GLY A 446 -18.64 25.84 -33.31
N GLY A 447 -19.13 24.76 -33.92
CA GLY A 447 -18.32 23.57 -34.23
C GLY A 447 -17.17 23.89 -35.19
N PHE A 448 -16.05 23.18 -35.01
CA PHE A 448 -14.80 23.37 -35.74
C PHE A 448 -14.35 22.07 -36.39
N THR A 449 -13.69 22.20 -37.54
CA THR A 449 -13.10 21.08 -38.28
C THR A 449 -11.58 21.14 -38.13
N PRO A 450 -10.95 20.29 -37.30
CA PRO A 450 -9.51 20.34 -37.08
C PRO A 450 -8.72 19.92 -38.33
N THR A 451 -7.57 20.56 -38.51
CA THR A 451 -6.51 20.11 -39.41
C THR A 451 -5.53 19.20 -38.67
N GLN A 452 -4.65 18.54 -39.42
CA GLN A 452 -3.61 17.66 -38.91
C GLN A 452 -2.81 18.32 -37.75
N ASN A 453 -2.53 17.55 -36.70
CA ASN A 453 -1.80 17.95 -35.48
C ASN A 453 -2.45 19.08 -34.65
N THR A 454 -3.76 18.98 -34.38
CA THR A 454 -4.46 19.94 -33.50
C THR A 454 -4.39 19.50 -32.03
N ARG A 455 -3.90 20.37 -31.14
CA ARG A 455 -4.08 20.23 -29.68
C ARG A 455 -5.37 20.92 -29.23
N ALA A 456 -6.14 20.26 -28.37
CA ALA A 456 -7.37 20.78 -27.79
C ALA A 456 -7.29 20.79 -26.26
N VAL A 457 -7.97 21.75 -25.63
CA VAL A 457 -8.15 21.81 -24.17
C VAL A 457 -9.60 21.47 -23.88
N VAL A 458 -9.82 20.52 -22.97
CA VAL A 458 -11.13 19.94 -22.65
C VAL A 458 -11.29 19.96 -21.13
N GLY A 459 -12.01 20.96 -20.61
CA GLY A 459 -12.05 21.22 -19.17
C GLY A 459 -10.64 21.51 -18.64
N ASN A 460 -10.23 20.79 -17.60
CA ASN A 460 -8.90 20.92 -16.99
C ASN A 460 -7.81 20.06 -17.70
N HIS A 461 -8.12 19.43 -18.84
CA HIS A 461 -7.25 18.43 -19.48
C HIS A 461 -6.76 18.84 -20.87
N ILE A 462 -5.52 18.47 -21.21
CA ILE A 462 -4.88 18.73 -22.51
C ILE A 462 -4.95 17.46 -23.36
N VAL A 463 -5.70 17.51 -24.47
CA VAL A 463 -5.86 16.37 -25.39
C VAL A 463 -5.15 16.67 -26.71
N THR A 464 -4.11 15.90 -27.03
CA THR A 464 -3.42 15.97 -28.33
C THR A 464 -4.09 15.01 -29.31
N VAL A 465 -4.52 15.51 -30.47
CA VAL A 465 -5.27 14.70 -31.46
C VAL A 465 -4.58 14.73 -32.81
N THR A 466 -4.16 13.55 -33.29
CA THR A 466 -3.28 13.37 -34.46
C THR A 466 -4.01 12.59 -35.56
N THR A 467 -4.91 13.27 -36.28
CA THR A 467 -5.76 12.63 -37.32
C THR A 467 -5.07 12.52 -38.68
N ASN A 468 -5.19 11.36 -39.33
CA ASN A 468 -4.60 11.08 -40.65
C ASN A 468 -5.57 11.22 -41.85
N ALA A 469 -6.81 11.70 -41.65
CA ALA A 469 -7.81 11.86 -42.69
C ALA A 469 -8.62 13.16 -42.54
N ASN A 470 -9.38 13.54 -43.58
CA ASN A 470 -10.07 14.83 -43.66
C ASN A 470 -11.46 14.82 -42.99
N ALA A 471 -11.76 15.91 -42.29
CA ALA A 471 -13.07 16.32 -41.76
C ALA A 471 -13.68 15.46 -40.63
N TYR A 472 -13.47 15.91 -39.40
CA TYR A 472 -14.18 15.47 -38.20
C TYR A 472 -14.94 16.65 -37.57
N THR A 473 -15.98 16.36 -36.78
CA THR A 473 -16.74 17.38 -36.02
C THR A 473 -16.61 17.08 -34.54
N LEU A 474 -15.81 17.87 -33.80
CA LEU A 474 -15.86 17.87 -32.33
C LEU A 474 -17.11 18.64 -31.88
N THR A 475 -17.83 18.08 -30.89
CA THR A 475 -18.96 18.74 -30.23
C THR A 475 -18.81 18.56 -28.72
N MET A 476 -18.68 19.66 -27.98
CA MET A 476 -18.77 19.65 -26.51
C MET A 476 -20.17 20.07 -26.10
N ASN A 477 -20.80 19.30 -25.19
CA ASN A 477 -22.13 19.56 -24.68
C ASN A 477 -22.12 19.69 -23.15
N GLY A 478 -22.43 20.89 -22.64
CA GLY A 478 -22.55 21.16 -21.20
C GLY A 478 -21.22 21.39 -20.48
N ALA A 479 -21.31 21.60 -19.16
CA ALA A 479 -20.16 21.93 -18.30
C ALA A 479 -19.22 20.72 -18.03
N ASN A 480 -19.63 19.51 -18.39
CA ASN A 480 -19.01 18.25 -17.98
C ASN A 480 -18.01 17.70 -19.03
N GLY A 481 -17.30 18.55 -19.78
CA GLY A 481 -16.16 18.16 -20.62
C GLY A 481 -16.39 17.18 -21.78
N ARG A 482 -17.60 16.64 -21.97
CA ARG A 482 -17.87 15.48 -22.83
C ARG A 482 -17.39 15.65 -24.28
N LEU A 483 -16.42 14.81 -24.66
CA LEU A 483 -16.02 14.55 -26.04
C LEU A 483 -16.92 13.44 -26.62
N THR A 484 -17.29 13.50 -27.90
CA THR A 484 -18.06 12.44 -28.55
C THR A 484 -17.69 12.34 -30.02
N ILE A 485 -17.42 11.12 -30.48
CA ILE A 485 -17.02 10.79 -31.85
C ILE A 485 -18.15 9.99 -32.50
N GLY A 486 -18.48 10.30 -33.75
CA GLY A 486 -19.59 9.65 -34.45
C GLY A 486 -19.31 8.16 -34.73
N PRO A 487 -20.34 7.27 -34.72
CA PRO A 487 -20.18 5.81 -34.60
C PRO A 487 -19.47 5.08 -35.75
N ASN A 488 -19.09 5.79 -36.82
CA ASN A 488 -18.39 5.26 -37.98
C ASN A 488 -16.95 5.81 -38.12
N ASN A 489 -16.42 6.50 -37.09
CA ASN A 489 -15.12 7.17 -37.14
C ASN A 489 -14.15 6.57 -36.13
N THR A 490 -12.87 6.45 -36.53
CA THR A 490 -11.77 6.02 -35.67
C THR A 490 -11.02 7.24 -35.14
N LEU A 491 -10.78 7.31 -33.83
CA LEU A 491 -9.75 8.17 -33.26
C LEU A 491 -8.38 7.51 -33.45
N THR A 492 -7.36 8.28 -33.80
CA THR A 492 -5.97 7.82 -33.67
C THR A 492 -5.25 8.80 -32.75
N VAL A 493 -4.83 8.30 -31.60
CA VAL A 493 -3.90 9.01 -30.72
C VAL A 493 -2.49 8.82 -31.27
N GLY A 494 -1.72 9.90 -31.37
CA GLY A 494 -0.31 9.86 -31.73
C GLY A 494 0.52 10.04 -30.47
N ASP A 495 1.33 9.02 -30.16
CA ASP A 495 2.29 8.90 -29.07
C ASP A 495 1.74 9.06 -27.64
N HIS A 496 1.04 10.14 -27.28
CA HIS A 496 0.64 10.45 -25.89
C HIS A 496 -0.72 11.16 -25.73
N VAL A 497 -1.55 10.64 -24.81
CA VAL A 497 -2.63 11.33 -24.11
C VAL A 497 -2.42 11.19 -22.60
N ALA A 498 -2.40 12.32 -21.89
CA ALA A 498 -2.23 12.36 -20.43
C ALA A 498 -3.38 13.17 -19.81
N VAL A 499 -4.14 12.54 -18.91
CA VAL A 499 -5.28 13.16 -18.23
C VAL A 499 -4.84 13.52 -16.81
N HIS A 500 -4.55 14.79 -16.55
CA HIS A 500 -3.91 15.23 -15.30
C HIS A 500 -4.89 15.44 -14.12
N ALA A 501 -5.76 14.47 -13.86
CA ALA A 501 -6.47 14.29 -12.58
C ALA A 501 -6.90 12.82 -12.47
N GLY A 502 -6.26 12.06 -11.57
CA GLY A 502 -6.17 10.60 -11.70
C GLY A 502 -5.11 10.22 -12.74
N LEU A 503 -4.18 9.34 -12.38
CA LEU A 503 -2.95 9.04 -13.11
C LEU A 503 -3.17 8.02 -14.25
N VAL A 504 -4.07 8.29 -15.19
CA VAL A 504 -4.25 7.45 -16.40
C VAL A 504 -3.37 7.97 -17.55
N TYR A 505 -2.37 7.18 -17.94
CA TYR A 505 -1.47 7.48 -19.05
C TYR A 505 -1.84 6.61 -20.27
N VAL A 506 -2.18 7.24 -21.39
CA VAL A 506 -2.50 6.53 -22.64
C VAL A 506 -1.38 6.80 -23.64
N GLN A 507 -0.59 5.77 -23.90
CA GLN A 507 0.49 5.77 -24.89
C GLN A 507 0.06 4.85 -26.03
N GLY A 508 0.45 5.10 -27.28
CA GLY A 508 0.05 4.23 -28.41
C GLY A 508 -1.31 4.54 -29.06
N ALA A 509 -1.82 3.60 -29.87
CA ALA A 509 -2.79 3.88 -30.95
C ALA A 509 -4.22 3.42 -30.62
N LEU A 510 -4.85 4.09 -29.65
CA LEU A 510 -6.17 3.74 -29.09
C LEU A 510 -7.32 3.73 -30.13
N ASN A 511 -7.79 2.53 -30.52
CA ASN A 511 -8.96 2.32 -31.38
C ASN A 511 -10.30 2.34 -30.60
N ALA A 512 -10.66 3.49 -30.03
CA ALA A 512 -11.92 3.70 -29.31
C ALA A 512 -13.05 4.26 -30.20
N LYS A 513 -14.30 3.87 -29.92
CA LYS A 513 -15.53 4.44 -30.49
C LYS A 513 -16.01 5.67 -29.71
N SER A 514 -15.87 5.66 -28.39
CA SER A 514 -16.00 6.86 -27.57
C SER A 514 -15.04 6.85 -26.39
N PHE A 515 -14.65 8.05 -25.99
CA PHE A 515 -13.71 8.35 -24.92
C PHE A 515 -14.31 9.50 -24.11
N GLU A 516 -14.52 9.29 -22.81
CA GLU A 516 -15.13 10.27 -21.89
C GLU A 516 -14.22 10.44 -20.67
N ILE A 517 -14.07 11.69 -20.20
CA ILE A 517 -13.38 12.03 -18.95
C ILE A 517 -14.42 12.71 -18.06
N ASP A 518 -14.62 12.18 -16.86
CA ASP A 518 -15.66 12.63 -15.94
C ASP A 518 -15.18 12.47 -14.49
N GLY A 519 -15.06 13.58 -13.74
CA GLY A 519 -14.73 13.58 -12.31
C GLY A 519 -13.37 12.99 -11.88
N GLY A 520 -12.48 12.62 -12.81
CA GLY A 520 -11.24 11.89 -12.52
C GLY A 520 -11.28 10.40 -12.91
N ALA A 521 -12.39 9.92 -13.47
CA ALA A 521 -12.49 8.64 -14.16
C ALA A 521 -12.38 8.82 -15.69
N ILE A 522 -11.87 7.78 -16.37
CA ILE A 522 -11.93 7.68 -17.85
C ILE A 522 -12.83 6.51 -18.22
N ARG A 523 -13.75 6.75 -19.17
CA ARG A 523 -14.59 5.71 -19.80
C ARG A 523 -14.18 5.44 -21.24
N LEU A 524 -14.09 4.16 -21.60
CA LEU A 524 -13.66 3.69 -22.92
C LEU A 524 -14.71 2.75 -23.54
N ASP A 525 -15.39 3.18 -24.61
CA ASP A 525 -16.12 2.24 -25.48
C ASP A 525 -15.17 1.80 -26.60
N THR A 526 -14.54 0.64 -26.44
CA THR A 526 -13.67 0.05 -27.46
C THR A 526 -14.46 -0.89 -28.38
N SER A 527 -13.83 -1.37 -29.46
CA SER A 527 -14.36 -2.49 -30.25
C SER A 527 -13.30 -3.54 -30.58
N GLY A 528 -12.39 -3.77 -29.65
CA GLY A 528 -11.29 -4.73 -29.72
C GLY A 528 -10.47 -4.73 -28.43
N SER A 529 -9.62 -5.73 -28.27
CA SER A 529 -8.67 -5.87 -27.15
C SER A 529 -7.62 -4.75 -27.12
N LEU A 530 -7.03 -4.51 -25.95
CA LEU A 530 -5.97 -3.53 -25.72
C LEU A 530 -4.66 -4.25 -25.34
N THR A 531 -3.52 -3.69 -25.72
CA THR A 531 -2.21 -4.14 -25.24
C THR A 531 -1.67 -3.19 -24.18
N ALA A 532 -0.69 -3.61 -23.36
CA ALA A 532 -0.01 -2.69 -22.44
C ALA A 532 0.87 -1.63 -23.14
N ALA A 533 0.99 -1.70 -24.48
CA ALA A 533 1.56 -0.61 -25.29
C ALA A 533 0.50 0.44 -25.68
N ASP A 534 -0.79 0.20 -25.42
CA ASP A 534 -1.93 1.09 -25.73
C ASP A 534 -2.50 1.82 -24.50
N VAL A 535 -2.31 1.30 -23.28
CA VAL A 535 -2.75 1.91 -22.01
C VAL A 535 -1.78 1.56 -20.88
N LYS A 536 -1.36 2.57 -20.10
CA LYS A 536 -0.63 2.40 -18.84
C LYS A 536 -1.25 3.26 -17.74
N VAL A 537 -2.17 2.69 -16.96
CA VAL A 537 -2.63 3.34 -15.73
C VAL A 537 -1.47 3.37 -14.72
N LEU A 538 -1.34 4.48 -14.00
CA LEU A 538 -0.34 4.75 -12.96
C LEU A 538 -0.99 5.16 -11.62
N GLY A 539 -2.33 5.12 -11.55
CA GLY A 539 -3.16 5.40 -10.37
C GLY A 539 -4.53 5.98 -10.74
N GLY A 540 -5.55 5.80 -9.90
CA GLY A 540 -6.91 6.31 -10.12
C GLY A 540 -7.84 5.37 -10.90
N ILE A 541 -9.13 5.73 -10.94
CA ILE A 541 -10.23 4.83 -11.36
C ILE A 541 -10.35 4.74 -12.88
N LEU A 542 -10.19 3.52 -13.41
CA LEU A 542 -10.57 3.16 -14.77
C LEU A 542 -11.98 2.54 -14.77
N ASP A 543 -12.96 3.27 -15.30
CA ASP A 543 -14.34 2.80 -15.49
C ASP A 543 -14.48 2.21 -16.91
N THR A 544 -14.64 0.89 -17.00
CA THR A 544 -14.65 0.19 -18.29
C THR A 544 -16.01 0.24 -19.00
N GLY A 545 -17.06 0.68 -18.31
CA GLY A 545 -18.43 0.65 -18.79
C GLY A 545 -18.93 -0.74 -19.21
N THR A 546 -20.05 -0.76 -19.94
CA THR A 546 -20.86 -1.96 -20.21
C THR A 546 -20.34 -2.87 -21.34
N ARG A 547 -19.02 -2.89 -21.61
CA ARG A 547 -18.41 -3.74 -22.68
C ARG A 547 -17.10 -4.38 -22.25
N ALA A 548 -16.78 -5.47 -22.96
CA ALA A 548 -15.61 -6.28 -22.68
C ALA A 548 -14.30 -5.61 -23.11
N ILE A 549 -13.32 -5.62 -22.20
CA ILE A 549 -11.95 -5.18 -22.44
C ILE A 549 -11.02 -6.35 -22.13
N THR A 550 -9.97 -6.54 -22.93
CA THR A 550 -8.88 -7.49 -22.69
C THR A 550 -7.58 -6.72 -22.55
N VAL A 551 -6.75 -7.06 -21.58
CA VAL A 551 -5.41 -6.49 -21.37
C VAL A 551 -4.37 -7.60 -21.44
N ASN A 552 -3.51 -7.57 -22.47
CA ASN A 552 -2.72 -8.73 -22.87
C ASN A 552 -1.26 -8.78 -22.34
N HIS A 553 -0.83 -7.86 -21.48
CA HIS A 553 0.57 -7.75 -21.02
C HIS A 553 0.70 -7.11 -19.62
N ALA A 554 1.84 -7.37 -18.96
CA ALA A 554 2.28 -6.87 -17.65
C ALA A 554 1.99 -5.38 -17.37
N LEU A 555 1.38 -5.08 -16.22
CA LEU A 555 1.16 -3.72 -15.70
C LEU A 555 1.99 -3.49 -14.43
N THR A 556 3.31 -3.58 -14.58
CA THR A 556 4.26 -3.55 -13.46
C THR A 556 4.25 -2.23 -12.67
N ARG A 557 4.14 -2.37 -11.35
CA ARG A 557 4.40 -1.36 -10.29
C ARG A 557 3.72 0.01 -10.48
N ASN A 558 2.50 0.11 -9.96
CA ASN A 558 2.19 0.95 -8.80
C ASN A 558 0.75 0.65 -8.36
N LYS A 559 0.46 0.77 -7.05
CA LYS A 559 -0.85 0.44 -6.44
C LYS A 559 -2.02 1.08 -7.20
N MET A 560 -2.83 0.27 -7.87
CA MET A 560 -3.97 0.72 -8.70
C MET A 560 -5.30 0.31 -8.10
N ASP A 561 -6.27 1.23 -8.10
CA ASP A 561 -7.67 0.98 -7.75
C ASP A 561 -8.52 0.86 -9.03
N TYR A 562 -8.90 -0.36 -9.42
CA TYR A 562 -9.79 -0.61 -10.56
C TYR A 562 -11.26 -0.65 -10.13
N THR A 563 -12.19 -0.24 -11.00
CA THR A 563 -13.64 -0.41 -10.79
C THR A 563 -14.29 -1.02 -12.03
N ILE A 564 -14.75 -2.27 -11.92
CA ILE A 564 -15.32 -3.04 -13.03
C ILE A 564 -16.85 -3.07 -12.89
N ASP A 565 -17.54 -2.22 -13.65
CA ASP A 565 -19.00 -2.03 -13.56
C ASP A 565 -19.75 -2.66 -14.76
N GLY A 566 -20.36 -3.82 -14.52
CA GLY A 566 -21.45 -4.36 -15.34
C GLY A 566 -21.05 -5.02 -16.68
N ALA A 567 -19.80 -5.49 -16.82
CA ALA A 567 -19.29 -6.09 -18.06
C ALA A 567 -18.36 -7.29 -17.83
N ALA A 568 -17.88 -7.90 -18.93
CA ALA A 568 -16.90 -8.99 -18.91
C ALA A 568 -15.48 -8.45 -19.19
N PHE A 569 -14.73 -8.10 -18.15
CA PHE A 569 -13.35 -7.61 -18.22
C PHE A 569 -12.36 -8.78 -18.17
N ALA A 570 -11.21 -8.69 -18.84
CA ALA A 570 -10.22 -9.76 -18.91
C ALA A 570 -8.77 -9.25 -18.78
N VAL A 571 -8.02 -9.88 -17.89
CA VAL A 571 -6.61 -9.59 -17.55
C VAL A 571 -5.74 -10.77 -17.95
N GLN A 572 -4.57 -10.52 -18.56
CA GLN A 572 -3.60 -11.56 -18.91
C GLN A 572 -2.17 -11.16 -18.49
N GLY A 573 -1.62 -11.86 -17.49
CA GLY A 573 -0.21 -11.77 -17.11
C GLY A 573 0.11 -11.73 -15.62
N ARG A 574 1.23 -12.36 -15.23
CA ARG A 574 1.71 -12.42 -13.84
C ARG A 574 1.85 -11.04 -13.21
N ASP A 575 2.52 -10.11 -13.88
CA ASP A 575 2.80 -8.78 -13.31
C ASP A 575 1.64 -7.78 -13.51
N VAL A 576 0.40 -8.24 -13.69
CA VAL A 576 -0.76 -7.36 -13.97
C VAL A 576 -1.65 -7.10 -12.75
N LEU A 577 -1.67 -8.03 -11.78
CA LEU A 577 -2.53 -7.95 -10.60
C LEU A 577 -1.78 -7.71 -9.29
N THR A 578 -0.49 -8.01 -9.24
CA THR A 578 0.30 -7.85 -8.01
C THR A 578 0.23 -6.42 -7.46
N GLU A 579 -0.03 -6.31 -6.16
CA GLU A 579 -0.21 -5.04 -5.42
C GLU A 579 -1.42 -4.18 -5.85
N ALA A 580 -2.37 -4.72 -6.64
CA ALA A 580 -3.58 -4.01 -7.05
C ALA A 580 -4.75 -4.13 -6.06
N HIS A 581 -5.63 -3.13 -6.08
CA HIS A 581 -6.94 -3.11 -5.44
C HIS A 581 -8.03 -3.13 -6.52
N ILE A 582 -9.02 -4.02 -6.41
CA ILE A 582 -10.00 -4.27 -7.49
C ILE A 582 -11.42 -4.25 -6.94
N THR A 583 -12.15 -3.18 -7.26
CA THR A 583 -13.57 -3.04 -6.98
C THR A 583 -14.39 -3.72 -8.08
N LEU A 584 -15.27 -4.64 -7.68
CA LEU A 584 -16.11 -5.44 -8.56
C LEU A 584 -17.59 -5.02 -8.41
N GLY A 585 -18.05 -4.18 -9.35
CA GLY A 585 -19.41 -3.63 -9.45
C GLY A 585 -20.33 -4.42 -10.39
N GLY A 586 -20.02 -5.69 -10.65
CA GLY A 586 -20.89 -6.63 -11.37
C GLY A 586 -20.34 -7.09 -12.71
N GLY A 587 -20.78 -8.28 -13.14
CA GLY A 587 -20.37 -8.88 -14.43
C GLY A 587 -19.38 -10.02 -14.24
N THR A 588 -18.29 -10.02 -15.03
CA THR A 588 -17.23 -11.04 -14.96
C THR A 588 -15.85 -10.40 -15.05
N LEU A 589 -14.96 -10.69 -14.09
CA LEU A 589 -13.52 -10.49 -14.22
C LEU A 589 -12.87 -11.83 -14.59
N THR A 590 -12.25 -11.90 -15.77
CA THR A 590 -11.35 -12.99 -16.15
C THR A 590 -9.90 -12.63 -15.83
N VAL A 591 -9.13 -13.60 -15.31
CA VAL A 591 -7.70 -13.48 -15.04
C VAL A 591 -6.97 -14.68 -15.63
N ALA A 592 -6.05 -14.47 -16.56
CA ALA A 592 -5.20 -15.51 -17.14
C ALA A 592 -3.74 -15.32 -16.71
N SER A 593 -3.06 -16.43 -16.40
CA SER A 593 -1.59 -16.47 -16.30
C SER A 593 -0.98 -16.28 -17.69
N ASN A 594 -0.06 -15.32 -17.89
CA ASN A 594 0.65 -15.25 -19.17
C ASN A 594 1.58 -16.46 -19.34
N THR A 595 1.35 -17.13 -20.47
CA THR A 595 2.06 -18.28 -21.00
C THR A 595 3.54 -17.93 -21.26
N THR A 596 4.41 -18.33 -20.32
CA THR A 596 5.88 -18.19 -20.31
C THR A 596 6.49 -16.77 -20.26
N ALA A 597 7.78 -16.71 -19.87
CA ALA A 597 8.56 -15.48 -19.73
C ALA A 597 9.37 -15.15 -21.01
N PRO A 598 9.85 -13.90 -21.20
CA PRO A 598 10.50 -13.48 -22.45
C PRO A 598 11.68 -14.38 -22.87
N GLY A 599 11.55 -15.02 -24.02
CA GLY A 599 12.56 -15.92 -24.60
C GLY A 599 12.43 -17.40 -24.20
N GLY A 600 11.47 -17.75 -23.34
CA GLY A 600 11.09 -19.15 -23.07
C GLY A 600 10.21 -19.74 -24.18
N PRO A 601 10.02 -21.07 -24.20
CA PRO A 601 9.13 -21.74 -25.12
C PRO A 601 7.66 -21.54 -24.74
N ALA A 602 6.82 -21.13 -25.70
CA ALA A 602 5.36 -21.11 -25.54
C ALA A 602 4.80 -22.45 -25.00
N ASP A 603 3.74 -22.35 -24.18
CA ASP A 603 3.27 -23.39 -23.24
C ASP A 603 3.16 -24.82 -23.81
N PRO A 604 3.57 -25.84 -23.02
CA PRO A 604 3.39 -27.24 -23.36
C PRO A 604 1.92 -27.69 -23.38
N VAL A 605 1.61 -28.68 -24.23
CA VAL A 605 0.30 -29.35 -24.29
C VAL A 605 0.07 -30.27 -23.08
N GLY A 606 1.14 -30.85 -22.53
CA GLY A 606 1.13 -31.60 -21.26
C GLY A 606 2.29 -31.17 -20.36
N TYR A 607 2.02 -30.97 -19.07
CA TYR A 607 3.02 -30.61 -18.07
C TYR A 607 2.63 -31.20 -16.71
N TRP A 608 3.52 -32.01 -16.13
CA TRP A 608 3.36 -32.59 -14.80
C TRP A 608 4.56 -32.19 -13.94
N ALA A 609 4.34 -31.26 -13.01
CA ALA A 609 5.36 -30.72 -12.10
C ALA A 609 5.79 -31.70 -11.01
N PHE A 610 5.01 -32.75 -10.74
CA PHE A 610 5.30 -33.78 -9.73
C PHE A 610 5.52 -33.27 -8.28
N ASP A 611 5.25 -31.99 -7.99
CA ASP A 611 5.15 -31.38 -6.66
C ASP A 611 4.14 -32.04 -5.72
N GLU A 612 2.96 -32.39 -6.24
CA GLU A 612 1.80 -32.74 -5.43
C GLU A 612 1.12 -34.04 -5.87
N VAL A 613 0.61 -34.80 -4.89
CA VAL A 613 -0.17 -36.02 -5.09
C VAL A 613 -1.50 -35.90 -4.35
N ALA A 614 -2.54 -35.48 -5.07
CA ALA A 614 -3.90 -35.42 -4.56
C ALA A 614 -4.65 -36.71 -4.96
N GLY A 615 -5.11 -37.50 -3.99
CA GLY A 615 -5.92 -38.70 -4.25
C GLY A 615 -5.23 -39.82 -5.05
N GLY A 616 -3.91 -39.81 -5.17
CA GLY A 616 -3.16 -40.75 -6.03
C GLY A 616 -2.98 -40.28 -7.49
N GLN A 617 -3.17 -38.98 -7.75
CA GLN A 617 -2.94 -38.37 -9.06
C GLN A 617 -1.95 -37.19 -8.98
N THR A 618 -1.21 -36.97 -10.06
CA THR A 618 -0.44 -35.75 -10.33
C THR A 618 -1.19 -34.87 -11.35
N PRO A 619 -1.38 -33.56 -11.09
CA PRO A 619 -2.07 -32.69 -12.05
C PRO A 619 -1.35 -32.57 -13.40
N ASN A 620 -2.13 -32.45 -14.48
CA ASN A 620 -1.64 -31.92 -15.75
C ASN A 620 -1.95 -30.42 -15.83
N ALA A 621 -0.90 -29.61 -15.83
CA ALA A 621 -0.94 -28.16 -15.93
C ALA A 621 -0.85 -27.64 -17.38
N GLY A 622 -0.53 -28.51 -18.35
CA GLY A 622 -0.43 -28.15 -19.77
C GLY A 622 -1.78 -27.76 -20.40
N THR A 623 -1.76 -27.28 -21.64
CA THR A 623 -2.96 -26.74 -22.31
C THR A 623 -4.08 -27.77 -22.57
N ALA A 624 -3.78 -29.07 -22.56
CA ALA A 624 -4.80 -30.13 -22.59
C ALA A 624 -5.57 -30.29 -21.25
N GLY A 625 -5.05 -29.71 -20.17
CA GLY A 625 -5.74 -29.57 -18.88
C GLY A 625 -5.97 -30.87 -18.10
N PRO A 626 -6.79 -30.82 -17.04
CA PRO A 626 -6.84 -31.86 -16.01
C PRO A 626 -7.47 -33.19 -16.43
N ALA A 627 -8.00 -33.28 -17.67
CA ALA A 627 -8.43 -34.54 -18.27
C ALA A 627 -7.27 -35.55 -18.43
N HIS A 628 -6.03 -35.06 -18.46
CA HIS A 628 -4.79 -35.84 -18.61
C HIS A 628 -3.96 -35.89 -17.32
N ASN A 629 -4.59 -35.67 -16.15
CA ASN A 629 -3.95 -35.85 -14.84
C ASN A 629 -3.32 -37.25 -14.74
N GLY A 630 -2.04 -37.30 -14.39
CA GLY A 630 -1.30 -38.53 -14.22
C GLY A 630 -1.89 -39.39 -13.10
N VAL A 631 -2.14 -40.67 -13.36
CA VAL A 631 -2.54 -41.64 -12.34
C VAL A 631 -1.32 -42.44 -11.90
N LEU A 632 -1.04 -42.43 -10.59
CA LEU A 632 0.06 -43.20 -10.00
C LEU A 632 -0.30 -44.69 -9.96
N ILE A 633 0.65 -45.53 -10.37
CA ILE A 633 0.57 -46.99 -10.35
C ILE A 633 1.74 -47.53 -9.53
N GLY A 634 1.51 -48.62 -8.80
CA GLY A 634 2.52 -49.24 -7.94
C GLY A 634 2.81 -48.40 -6.69
N ASN A 635 4.10 -48.24 -6.37
CA ASN A 635 4.60 -47.51 -5.21
C ASN A 635 5.01 -46.05 -5.52
N ALA A 636 4.83 -45.58 -6.77
CA ALA A 636 5.22 -44.25 -7.21
C ALA A 636 4.62 -43.18 -6.28
N ARG A 637 5.46 -42.28 -5.78
CA ARG A 637 5.14 -41.37 -4.67
C ARG A 637 5.96 -40.09 -4.75
N LEU A 638 5.57 -39.07 -3.98
CA LEU A 638 6.45 -37.93 -3.74
C LEU A 638 7.76 -38.39 -3.05
N ALA A 639 8.87 -37.77 -3.45
CA ALA A 639 10.13 -37.85 -2.73
C ALA A 639 9.99 -37.30 -1.29
N GLY A 640 10.73 -37.86 -0.35
CA GLY A 640 10.71 -37.50 1.07
C GLY A 640 11.99 -37.92 1.79
N PRO A 641 12.05 -37.77 3.13
CA PRO A 641 13.27 -38.00 3.89
C PRO A 641 13.83 -39.42 3.73
N GLY A 642 15.06 -39.51 3.22
CA GLY A 642 15.69 -40.73 2.71
C GLY A 642 15.98 -40.70 1.20
N ASP A 643 15.31 -39.83 0.45
CA ASP A 643 15.43 -39.68 -1.01
C ASP A 643 16.25 -38.43 -1.41
N GLU A 644 16.84 -37.69 -0.47
CA GLU A 644 17.60 -36.47 -0.74
C GLU A 644 18.82 -36.72 -1.65
N GLY A 645 19.05 -35.82 -2.60
CA GLY A 645 20.31 -35.78 -3.35
C GLY A 645 21.48 -35.35 -2.45
N ALA A 646 22.71 -35.42 -2.96
CA ALA A 646 23.92 -35.04 -2.21
C ALA A 646 23.96 -33.55 -1.74
N ALA A 647 23.06 -32.70 -2.24
CA ALA A 647 22.86 -31.32 -1.81
C ALA A 647 21.75 -31.13 -0.75
N GLY A 648 20.93 -32.16 -0.49
CA GLY A 648 19.72 -32.08 0.35
C GLY A 648 18.40 -31.99 -0.43
N ASP A 649 18.46 -31.90 -1.76
CA ASP A 649 17.28 -31.63 -2.60
C ASP A 649 16.39 -32.88 -2.76
N LEU A 650 15.08 -32.71 -2.53
CA LEU A 650 14.04 -33.73 -2.80
C LEU A 650 13.43 -33.61 -4.21
N GLY A 651 13.41 -32.41 -4.77
CA GLY A 651 12.98 -32.08 -6.13
C GLY A 651 14.06 -31.35 -6.91
N LYS A 652 13.78 -30.94 -8.15
CA LYS A 652 14.53 -29.88 -8.84
C LYS A 652 13.79 -28.54 -8.73
N ILE A 653 12.48 -28.52 -8.96
CA ILE A 653 11.62 -27.40 -8.58
C ILE A 653 10.56 -27.92 -7.61
N GLY A 654 10.64 -27.50 -6.35
CA GLY A 654 9.72 -28.00 -5.31
C GLY A 654 9.92 -29.49 -5.00
N GLY A 655 8.93 -30.31 -5.35
CA GLY A 655 8.93 -31.76 -5.17
C GLY A 655 9.48 -32.57 -6.35
N ALA A 656 9.22 -33.89 -6.34
CA ALA A 656 9.46 -34.81 -7.45
C ALA A 656 8.76 -36.15 -7.18
N LEU A 657 8.57 -36.96 -8.23
CA LEU A 657 8.15 -38.36 -8.06
C LEU A 657 9.37 -39.28 -7.95
N HIS A 658 9.36 -40.13 -6.93
CA HIS A 658 10.25 -41.26 -6.73
C HIS A 658 9.68 -42.54 -7.35
N PHE A 659 10.52 -43.30 -8.06
CA PHE A 659 10.22 -44.62 -8.61
C PHE A 659 11.23 -45.66 -8.10
N ASP A 660 10.77 -46.85 -7.70
CA ASP A 660 11.57 -47.89 -7.04
C ASP A 660 12.17 -48.97 -7.98
N GLY A 661 12.05 -48.77 -9.29
CA GLY A 661 12.53 -49.69 -10.31
C GLY A 661 11.69 -50.96 -10.50
N ALA A 662 10.56 -51.11 -9.78
CA ALA A 662 9.90 -52.41 -9.64
C ALA A 662 8.36 -52.37 -9.61
N GLY A 663 7.74 -51.91 -10.71
CA GLY A 663 6.29 -52.07 -10.94
C GLY A 663 5.49 -50.78 -10.82
N ASP A 664 6.17 -49.64 -10.71
CA ASP A 664 5.60 -48.33 -10.45
C ASP A 664 5.83 -47.35 -11.60
N PHE A 665 4.83 -46.51 -11.88
CA PHE A 665 4.82 -45.57 -13.01
C PHE A 665 3.64 -44.61 -12.95
N VAL A 666 3.66 -43.58 -13.80
CA VAL A 666 2.53 -42.68 -14.05
C VAL A 666 1.86 -43.01 -15.38
N ARG A 667 0.53 -43.04 -15.41
CA ARG A 667 -0.29 -43.11 -16.63
C ARG A 667 -0.92 -41.75 -16.89
N ALA A 668 -0.51 -41.08 -17.97
CA ALA A 668 -1.02 -39.76 -18.37
C ALA A 668 -2.21 -39.82 -19.36
N GLY A 669 -2.73 -41.02 -19.61
CA GLY A 669 -3.76 -41.28 -20.62
C GLY A 669 -3.21 -41.19 -22.04
N ASP A 670 -4.08 -41.00 -23.02
CA ASP A 670 -3.66 -40.61 -24.37
C ASP A 670 -3.50 -39.09 -24.43
N LEU A 671 -2.34 -38.64 -24.91
CA LEU A 671 -2.12 -37.25 -25.32
C LEU A 671 -1.36 -37.29 -26.66
N ASP A 672 -1.92 -36.64 -27.68
CA ASP A 672 -1.38 -36.67 -29.04
C ASP A 672 -0.39 -35.53 -29.29
N THR A 673 0.63 -35.84 -30.09
CA THR A 673 1.78 -34.98 -30.37
C THR A 673 2.03 -34.82 -31.87
N GLY A 674 1.35 -35.58 -32.73
CA GLY A 674 1.73 -35.68 -34.13
C GLY A 674 3.19 -36.13 -34.34
N GLY A 675 3.80 -35.67 -35.44
CA GLY A 675 5.15 -36.05 -35.87
C GLY A 675 6.25 -35.00 -35.63
N THR A 676 5.89 -33.80 -35.14
CA THR A 676 6.82 -32.71 -34.82
C THR A 676 6.44 -32.15 -33.46
N PHE A 677 7.24 -32.47 -32.43
CA PHE A 677 6.93 -32.23 -31.03
C PHE A 677 8.22 -32.28 -30.20
N SER A 678 8.15 -31.89 -28.92
CA SER A 678 9.28 -31.99 -28.01
C SER A 678 8.86 -32.52 -26.65
N VAL A 679 9.71 -33.33 -26.04
CA VAL A 679 9.57 -33.75 -24.64
C VAL A 679 10.79 -33.28 -23.86
N ALA A 680 10.58 -32.72 -22.69
CA ALA A 680 11.64 -32.25 -21.80
C ALA A 680 11.33 -32.63 -20.36
N PHE A 681 12.35 -32.88 -19.56
CA PHE A 681 12.21 -33.32 -18.18
C PHE A 681 13.49 -33.11 -17.38
N TRP A 682 13.33 -33.03 -16.06
CA TRP A 682 14.41 -33.26 -15.12
C TRP A 682 14.38 -34.72 -14.63
N CYS A 683 15.55 -35.35 -14.50
CA CYS A 683 15.65 -36.70 -14.00
C CYS A 683 16.90 -36.92 -13.14
N ARG A 684 16.81 -37.87 -12.21
CA ARG A 684 17.89 -38.33 -11.33
C ARG A 684 17.90 -39.85 -11.31
N TRP A 685 19.01 -40.47 -11.72
CA TRP A 685 19.17 -41.93 -11.68
C TRP A 685 19.79 -42.34 -10.35
N ASP A 686 19.09 -43.18 -9.58
CA ASP A 686 19.49 -43.55 -8.22
C ASP A 686 19.90 -45.02 -8.06
N GLY A 687 19.79 -45.84 -9.13
CA GLY A 687 20.14 -47.27 -9.15
C GLY A 687 21.62 -47.64 -8.90
N GLY A 688 22.43 -46.71 -8.38
CA GLY A 688 23.76 -46.95 -7.76
C GLY A 688 24.89 -47.46 -8.66
N ALA A 689 24.62 -47.65 -9.94
CA ALA A 689 25.55 -48.17 -10.95
C ALA A 689 25.19 -47.62 -12.34
N ALA A 690 25.98 -47.96 -13.36
CA ALA A 690 25.65 -47.61 -14.75
C ALA A 690 24.29 -48.23 -15.14
N PRO A 691 23.42 -47.52 -15.89
CA PRO A 691 22.06 -47.98 -16.18
C PRO A 691 22.00 -49.36 -16.83
N THR A 692 21.25 -50.29 -16.23
CA THR A 692 21.02 -51.64 -16.78
C THR A 692 19.56 -51.80 -17.18
N GLY A 693 19.27 -52.61 -18.21
CA GLY A 693 17.89 -52.91 -18.58
C GLY A 693 17.08 -51.74 -19.13
N TRP A 694 17.68 -50.83 -19.91
CA TRP A 694 17.00 -49.79 -20.70
C TRP A 694 15.91 -48.98 -19.94
N PRO A 695 16.24 -48.41 -18.76
CA PRO A 695 15.25 -47.84 -17.83
C PRO A 695 14.48 -46.68 -18.47
N ARG A 696 13.16 -46.72 -18.33
CA ARG A 696 12.24 -45.93 -19.16
C ARG A 696 11.88 -44.61 -18.50
N ILE A 697 12.21 -43.49 -19.14
CA ILE A 697 11.79 -42.18 -18.67
C ILE A 697 10.37 -41.90 -19.17
N VAL A 698 10.14 -42.05 -20.47
CA VAL A 698 8.83 -41.81 -21.12
C VAL A 698 8.61 -42.80 -22.27
N ASP A 699 7.37 -43.30 -22.41
CA ASP A 699 6.95 -44.23 -23.47
C ASP A 699 5.53 -43.89 -23.96
N LYS A 700 5.38 -43.69 -25.27
CA LYS A 700 4.09 -43.63 -25.98
C LYS A 700 4.07 -44.73 -27.05
N LYS A 701 4.10 -45.99 -26.58
CA LYS A 701 4.00 -47.22 -27.38
C LYS A 701 2.99 -48.22 -26.79
N PRO A 702 2.44 -49.15 -27.58
CA PRO A 702 1.67 -50.28 -27.04
C PRO A 702 2.59 -51.24 -26.26
N PRO A 703 2.12 -51.90 -25.18
CA PRO A 703 2.95 -52.76 -24.36
C PRO A 703 3.50 -53.99 -25.09
N GLY A 704 4.80 -54.25 -24.92
CA GLY A 704 5.49 -55.43 -25.46
C GLY A 704 5.90 -55.30 -26.92
N GLN A 705 6.00 -54.07 -27.45
CA GLN A 705 6.37 -53.80 -28.85
C GLN A 705 7.48 -52.75 -28.94
N TRP A 706 8.64 -53.21 -29.40
CA TRP A 706 9.84 -52.40 -29.61
C TRP A 706 9.77 -51.57 -30.89
N ASP A 707 9.38 -52.20 -32.01
CA ASP A 707 9.44 -51.67 -33.37
C ASP A 707 8.09 -51.14 -33.90
N THR A 708 7.23 -50.65 -33.00
CA THR A 708 5.87 -50.22 -33.32
C THR A 708 5.84 -49.11 -34.41
N PRO A 709 4.98 -49.22 -35.44
CA PRO A 709 4.60 -48.07 -36.26
C PRO A 709 4.00 -46.94 -35.41
N ASN A 710 4.44 -45.72 -35.64
CA ASN A 710 4.08 -44.50 -34.91
C ASN A 710 4.39 -44.42 -33.41
N GLY A 711 4.99 -45.44 -32.79
CA GLY A 711 5.41 -45.37 -31.39
C GLY A 711 6.71 -44.59 -31.18
N TRP A 712 6.86 -43.93 -30.03
CA TRP A 712 8.10 -43.28 -29.60
C TRP A 712 8.37 -43.46 -28.10
N ALA A 713 9.64 -43.37 -27.69
CA ALA A 713 10.04 -43.45 -26.29
C ALA A 713 11.44 -42.86 -26.04
N VAL A 714 11.75 -42.53 -24.78
CA VAL A 714 13.08 -42.09 -24.33
C VAL A 714 13.52 -42.90 -23.10
N ASN A 715 14.75 -43.40 -23.11
CA ASN A 715 15.33 -44.23 -22.05
C ASN A 715 16.85 -44.06 -21.96
N LEU A 716 17.45 -44.45 -20.84
CA LEU A 716 18.91 -44.56 -20.76
C LEU A 716 19.37 -45.77 -21.57
N ALA A 717 20.57 -45.72 -22.12
CA ALA A 717 21.14 -46.86 -22.84
C ALA A 717 21.72 -47.90 -21.85
N GLN A 718 21.45 -49.18 -22.10
CA GLN A 718 21.96 -50.27 -21.27
C GLN A 718 23.51 -50.29 -21.26
N ASP A 719 24.07 -50.52 -20.08
CA ASP A 719 25.50 -50.71 -19.79
C ASP A 719 26.36 -49.48 -20.22
N ALA A 720 25.74 -48.31 -20.38
CA ALA A 720 26.33 -47.12 -20.97
C ALA A 720 26.05 -45.84 -20.15
N ASP A 721 26.91 -45.61 -19.17
CA ASP A 721 26.86 -44.58 -18.11
C ASP A 721 26.70 -43.09 -18.54
N ARG A 722 26.67 -42.79 -19.84
CA ARG A 722 26.66 -41.41 -20.38
C ARG A 722 25.74 -41.23 -21.59
N GLN A 723 24.83 -42.17 -21.82
CA GLN A 723 24.04 -42.26 -23.05
C GLN A 723 22.54 -42.20 -22.78
N ILE A 724 21.83 -41.57 -23.72
CA ILE A 724 20.37 -41.67 -23.87
C ILE A 724 20.07 -42.28 -25.24
N GLN A 725 19.04 -43.11 -25.26
CA GLN A 725 18.45 -43.66 -26.47
C GLN A 725 17.09 -43.02 -26.70
N VAL A 726 16.86 -42.57 -27.95
CA VAL A 726 15.58 -42.09 -28.44
C VAL A 726 15.06 -43.10 -29.45
N LEU A 727 13.81 -43.52 -29.25
CA LEU A 727 13.09 -44.48 -30.10
C LEU A 727 12.00 -43.76 -30.89
N ALA A 728 11.89 -44.11 -32.16
CA ALA A 728 10.94 -43.58 -33.12
C ALA A 728 10.38 -44.70 -34.03
N GLY A 729 9.32 -44.39 -34.78
CA GLY A 729 8.49 -45.36 -35.49
C GLY A 729 9.24 -46.43 -36.30
N ASN A 730 8.69 -47.64 -36.34
CA ASN A 730 9.29 -48.82 -37.00
C ASN A 730 10.67 -49.20 -36.42
N GLY A 731 10.91 -48.98 -35.12
CA GLY A 731 12.15 -49.36 -34.44
C GLY A 731 13.37 -48.53 -34.82
N SER A 732 13.16 -47.26 -35.18
CA SER A 732 14.23 -46.30 -35.47
C SER A 732 14.89 -45.85 -34.15
N VAL A 733 16.22 -45.72 -34.15
CA VAL A 733 17.01 -45.46 -32.93
C VAL A 733 18.04 -44.36 -33.15
N LEU A 734 18.03 -43.34 -32.29
CA LEU A 734 19.13 -42.38 -32.13
C LEU A 734 19.79 -42.58 -30.76
N PHE A 735 21.13 -42.61 -30.73
CA PHE A 735 21.93 -42.65 -29.50
C PHE A 735 22.63 -41.31 -29.29
N ALA A 736 22.31 -40.63 -28.18
CA ALA A 736 23.05 -39.47 -27.71
C ALA A 736 24.21 -39.90 -26.81
N ASN A 737 25.39 -39.33 -27.01
CA ASN A 737 26.65 -39.71 -26.35
C ASN A 737 27.21 -38.56 -25.52
N ASN A 738 27.69 -38.83 -24.31
CA ASN A 738 28.13 -37.80 -23.35
C ASN A 738 27.01 -36.78 -23.11
N VAL A 739 25.81 -37.30 -22.84
CA VAL A 739 24.65 -36.51 -22.42
C VAL A 739 24.92 -35.89 -21.04
N VAL A 740 25.50 -36.70 -20.16
CA VAL A 740 25.90 -36.40 -18.78
C VAL A 740 27.32 -36.89 -18.50
N ASP A 741 27.93 -36.46 -17.40
CA ASP A 741 29.26 -36.92 -16.97
C ASP A 741 29.25 -38.34 -16.37
N SER A 742 28.18 -38.75 -15.68
CA SER A 742 27.96 -40.13 -15.21
C SER A 742 26.54 -40.25 -14.66
N TRP A 743 25.75 -41.20 -15.17
CA TRP A 743 24.47 -41.55 -14.53
C TRP A 743 24.70 -42.23 -13.17
N ALA A 744 25.70 -43.11 -13.06
CA ALA A 744 26.05 -43.84 -11.85
C ALA A 744 26.55 -42.96 -10.68
N ALA A 745 26.90 -41.70 -10.94
CA ALA A 745 27.22 -40.71 -9.90
C ALA A 745 25.97 -40.13 -9.22
N GLY A 746 24.79 -40.29 -9.82
CA GLY A 746 23.56 -39.62 -9.44
C GLY A 746 23.61 -38.10 -9.69
N GLY A 747 22.52 -37.42 -9.31
CA GLY A 747 22.37 -35.97 -9.50
C GLY A 747 21.35 -35.60 -10.59
N TRP A 748 20.81 -34.38 -10.47
CA TRP A 748 19.76 -33.88 -11.35
C TRP A 748 20.32 -33.43 -12.70
N HIS A 749 19.76 -33.98 -13.78
CA HIS A 749 20.06 -33.61 -15.17
C HIS A 749 18.78 -33.17 -15.89
N HIS A 750 18.90 -32.18 -16.79
CA HIS A 750 17.82 -31.75 -17.66
C HIS A 750 18.05 -32.26 -19.07
N VAL A 751 17.04 -32.86 -19.68
CA VAL A 751 17.11 -33.37 -21.04
C VAL A 751 15.94 -32.83 -21.86
N THR A 752 16.20 -32.47 -23.11
CA THR A 752 15.15 -32.15 -24.09
C THR A 752 15.36 -32.98 -25.34
N VAL A 753 14.35 -33.75 -25.72
CA VAL A 753 14.30 -34.49 -26.98
C VAL A 753 13.31 -33.80 -27.91
N VAL A 754 13.81 -33.37 -29.07
CA VAL A 754 13.05 -32.65 -30.10
C VAL A 754 12.89 -33.55 -31.31
N PHE A 755 11.66 -33.71 -31.79
CA PHE A 755 11.32 -34.35 -33.05
C PHE A 755 10.84 -33.30 -34.05
N ASP A 756 11.45 -33.27 -35.23
CA ASP A 756 11.15 -32.31 -36.31
C ASP A 756 11.24 -33.01 -37.68
N ASP A 757 10.07 -33.31 -38.27
CA ASP A 757 9.85 -33.95 -39.58
C ASP A 757 10.92 -35.00 -39.99
N GLY A 758 11.00 -36.10 -39.24
CA GLY A 758 11.95 -37.18 -39.48
C GLY A 758 13.37 -36.93 -38.96
N THR A 759 13.59 -35.89 -38.15
CA THR A 759 14.83 -35.64 -37.42
C THR A 759 14.56 -35.73 -35.93
N ALA A 760 15.48 -36.35 -35.17
CA ALA A 760 15.50 -36.28 -33.72
C ALA A 760 16.77 -35.56 -33.24
N SER A 761 16.64 -34.68 -32.24
CA SER A 761 17.74 -34.01 -31.56
C SER A 761 17.63 -34.15 -30.04
N VAL A 762 18.77 -34.29 -29.36
CA VAL A 762 18.85 -34.42 -27.90
C VAL A 762 19.74 -33.32 -27.34
N PHE A 763 19.19 -32.47 -26.48
CA PHE A 763 19.89 -31.43 -25.72
C PHE A 763 19.97 -31.84 -24.26
N ALA A 764 21.00 -31.37 -23.54
CA ALA A 764 21.16 -31.67 -22.11
C ALA A 764 21.89 -30.55 -21.36
N ASP A 765 21.53 -30.38 -20.07
CA ASP A 765 22.19 -29.54 -19.06
C ASP A 765 22.53 -28.11 -19.53
N GLY A 766 21.58 -27.49 -20.24
CA GLY A 766 21.67 -26.09 -20.65
C GLY A 766 22.52 -25.82 -21.90
N ASP A 767 23.08 -26.85 -22.55
CA ASP A 767 23.81 -26.69 -23.80
C ASP A 767 22.82 -26.44 -24.96
N PRO A 768 22.86 -25.28 -25.64
CA PRO A 768 21.99 -25.01 -26.78
C PRO A 768 22.41 -25.78 -28.05
N ASN A 769 23.46 -26.58 -28.00
CA ASN A 769 23.89 -27.47 -29.07
C ASN A 769 23.43 -28.91 -28.77
N PRO A 770 22.87 -29.64 -29.75
CA PRO A 770 22.41 -31.00 -29.50
C PRO A 770 23.59 -31.97 -29.32
N LYS A 771 23.56 -32.76 -28.23
CA LYS A 771 24.50 -33.86 -27.94
C LYS A 771 24.42 -34.98 -28.99
N ALA A 772 23.25 -35.11 -29.64
CA ALA A 772 23.10 -35.81 -30.91
C ALA A 772 21.95 -35.21 -31.74
N ASN A 773 22.13 -35.19 -33.05
CA ASN A 773 21.11 -34.82 -34.04
C ASN A 773 21.20 -35.83 -35.19
N GLY A 774 20.08 -36.43 -35.60
CA GLY A 774 20.08 -37.46 -36.64
C GLY A 774 18.70 -37.82 -37.18
N THR A 775 18.68 -38.34 -38.40
CA THR A 775 17.44 -38.80 -39.07
C THR A 775 16.85 -40.01 -38.35
N VAL A 776 15.55 -39.96 -38.09
CA VAL A 776 14.71 -41.06 -37.61
C VAL A 776 13.60 -41.34 -38.63
N THR A 777 12.96 -42.50 -38.55
CA THR A 777 11.74 -42.74 -39.34
C THR A 777 10.67 -41.74 -38.92
N PRO A 778 10.05 -40.97 -39.84
CA PRO A 778 8.91 -40.11 -39.51
C PRO A 778 7.73 -40.94 -38.98
N PHE A 779 6.98 -40.37 -38.04
CA PHE A 779 5.76 -40.96 -37.51
C PHE A 779 4.63 -39.91 -37.40
N GLY A 780 3.39 -40.39 -37.33
CA GLY A 780 2.20 -39.55 -37.17
C GLY A 780 1.53 -39.70 -35.80
N GLN A 781 0.38 -39.03 -35.69
CA GLN A 781 -0.55 -39.11 -34.56
C GLN A 781 -0.88 -40.56 -34.19
N ASN A 782 -1.05 -40.84 -32.89
CA ASN A 782 -1.41 -42.17 -32.38
C ASN A 782 -2.13 -42.08 -31.03
N ASP A 783 -2.99 -43.06 -30.78
CA ASP A 783 -3.84 -43.20 -29.58
C ASP A 783 -3.17 -44.04 -28.46
N PHE A 784 -1.85 -44.21 -28.51
CA PHE A 784 -1.13 -44.98 -27.49
C PHE A 784 -1.04 -44.19 -26.18
N GLU A 785 -1.24 -44.88 -25.05
CA GLU A 785 -1.09 -44.28 -23.73
C GLU A 785 0.34 -43.76 -23.50
N LEU A 786 0.42 -42.53 -23.00
CA LEU A 786 1.63 -41.89 -22.51
C LEU A 786 1.91 -42.35 -21.07
N LYS A 787 3.11 -42.89 -20.83
CA LYS A 787 3.59 -43.34 -19.52
C LYS A 787 4.90 -42.64 -19.16
N PHE A 788 5.07 -42.34 -17.88
CA PHE A 788 6.35 -41.92 -17.29
C PHE A 788 6.84 -42.98 -16.30
N GLY A 789 8.13 -43.31 -16.35
CA GLY A 789 8.74 -44.34 -15.50
C GLY A 789 8.60 -45.79 -15.97
N TYR A 790 7.87 -46.09 -17.07
CA TYR A 790 7.66 -47.49 -17.51
C TYR A 790 7.44 -47.68 -19.02
N GLY A 791 8.03 -48.74 -19.57
CA GLY A 791 7.75 -49.26 -20.91
C GLY A 791 8.40 -50.62 -21.16
N ASP A 792 7.66 -51.56 -21.77
CA ASP A 792 8.12 -52.92 -22.14
C ASP A 792 8.72 -53.79 -21.00
N ASN A 793 8.27 -53.57 -19.75
CA ASN A 793 8.83 -54.16 -18.51
C ASN A 793 10.18 -53.61 -18.06
N PHE A 794 10.59 -52.46 -18.61
CA PHE A 794 11.68 -51.64 -18.11
C PHE A 794 11.09 -50.47 -17.31
N TYR A 795 11.57 -50.27 -16.09
CA TYR A 795 11.11 -49.25 -15.14
C TYR A 795 12.18 -48.17 -14.91
N TRP A 796 11.82 -47.06 -14.27
CA TRP A 796 12.76 -46.05 -13.78
C TRP A 796 13.13 -46.31 -12.31
N ASP A 797 14.38 -46.03 -11.95
CA ASP A 797 14.95 -46.23 -10.61
C ASP A 797 15.61 -44.92 -10.17
N GLY A 798 14.92 -44.18 -9.31
CA GLY A 798 15.24 -42.81 -8.91
C GLY A 798 14.11 -41.81 -9.18
N LEU A 799 14.45 -40.52 -9.36
CA LEU A 799 13.47 -39.43 -9.44
C LEU A 799 13.20 -38.94 -10.88
N LEU A 800 11.96 -38.53 -11.13
CA LEU A 800 11.57 -37.68 -12.27
C LEU A 800 10.89 -36.42 -11.75
N ASP A 801 11.13 -35.30 -12.43
CA ASP A 801 10.60 -33.98 -12.11
C ASP A 801 10.31 -33.18 -13.41
N GLU A 802 9.44 -32.18 -13.34
CA GLU A 802 9.19 -31.17 -14.39
C GLU A 802 9.00 -31.78 -15.80
N MET A 803 8.06 -32.72 -15.95
CA MET A 803 7.82 -33.43 -17.21
C MET A 803 6.98 -32.58 -18.16
N TYR A 804 7.57 -32.07 -19.24
CA TYR A 804 6.91 -31.24 -20.27
C TYR A 804 6.75 -31.98 -21.61
N LEU A 805 5.65 -31.70 -22.30
CA LEU A 805 5.36 -32.16 -23.66
C LEU A 805 4.81 -31.00 -24.51
N PHE A 806 5.51 -30.61 -25.57
CA PHE A 806 5.16 -29.52 -26.48
C PHE A 806 4.73 -30.07 -27.84
N ASP A 807 3.66 -29.54 -28.44
CA ASP A 807 3.12 -29.93 -29.75
C ASP A 807 3.91 -29.39 -30.96
N ARG A 808 5.18 -29.06 -30.75
CA ARG A 808 6.09 -28.45 -31.72
C ARG A 808 7.55 -28.78 -31.45
N ALA A 809 8.41 -28.57 -32.44
CA ALA A 809 9.86 -28.57 -32.23
C ALA A 809 10.29 -27.35 -31.38
N LEU A 810 11.15 -27.59 -30.38
CA LEU A 810 11.86 -26.54 -29.64
C LEU A 810 13.22 -26.26 -30.28
N THR A 811 13.66 -25.02 -30.21
CA THR A 811 15.04 -24.64 -30.51
C THR A 811 15.98 -25.01 -29.37
N GLY A 812 17.28 -25.14 -29.67
CA GLY A 812 18.31 -25.34 -28.63
C GLY A 812 18.36 -24.21 -27.60
N THR A 813 17.98 -22.98 -27.98
CA THR A 813 17.85 -21.85 -27.06
C THR A 813 16.71 -22.07 -26.05
N GLU A 814 15.55 -22.58 -26.50
CA GLU A 814 14.43 -22.90 -25.62
C GLU A 814 14.73 -24.09 -24.70
N ALA A 815 15.43 -25.13 -25.21
CA ALA A 815 15.90 -26.25 -24.41
C ALA A 815 16.92 -25.81 -23.33
N ALA A 816 17.81 -24.87 -23.68
CA ALA A 816 18.74 -24.26 -22.73
C ALA A 816 18.03 -23.35 -21.71
N TRP A 817 16.94 -22.68 -22.12
CA TRP A 817 16.11 -21.85 -21.25
C TRP A 817 15.37 -22.68 -20.20
N LEU A 818 14.76 -23.82 -20.58
CA LEU A 818 14.09 -24.73 -19.63
C LEU A 818 15.04 -25.25 -18.55
N HIS A 819 16.27 -25.61 -18.91
CA HIS A 819 17.31 -25.94 -17.92
C HIS A 819 17.61 -24.75 -16.98
N GLN A 820 17.76 -23.53 -17.52
CA GLN A 820 18.04 -22.36 -16.68
C GLN A 820 16.88 -22.02 -15.74
N ALA A 821 15.64 -22.20 -16.18
CA ALA A 821 14.44 -22.05 -15.36
C ALA A 821 14.43 -23.07 -14.19
N GLY A 822 14.70 -24.35 -14.46
CA GLY A 822 14.83 -25.37 -13.42
C GLY A 822 16.03 -25.18 -12.48
N VAL A 823 17.16 -24.66 -12.96
CA VAL A 823 18.30 -24.27 -12.10
C VAL A 823 17.96 -23.07 -11.21
N ALA A 824 17.07 -22.18 -11.64
CA ALA A 824 16.60 -21.04 -10.88
C ALA A 824 15.40 -21.34 -9.95
N GLY A 825 14.86 -22.57 -9.96
CA GLY A 825 13.66 -22.94 -9.21
C GLY A 825 12.39 -22.23 -9.72
N ALA A 826 12.31 -21.96 -11.03
CA ALA A 826 11.24 -21.18 -11.64
C ALA A 826 10.45 -22.01 -12.65
N TYR A 827 9.18 -22.30 -12.34
CA TYR A 827 8.27 -23.01 -13.23
C TYR A 827 8.03 -22.26 -14.57
N PRO A 828 7.83 -22.96 -15.71
CA PRO A 828 7.55 -22.32 -17.00
C PRO A 828 6.06 -21.96 -17.20
N ILE A 829 5.15 -22.88 -16.87
CA ILE A 829 3.74 -22.57 -16.60
C ILE A 829 3.65 -22.27 -15.10
N VAL A 830 3.09 -21.12 -14.73
CA VAL A 830 3.11 -20.65 -13.34
C VAL A 830 1.67 -20.49 -12.85
N PRO A 831 1.31 -21.04 -11.67
CA PRO A 831 0.00 -20.81 -11.10
C PRO A 831 -0.23 -19.32 -10.86
N ILE A 832 -1.49 -18.88 -10.87
CA ILE A 832 -1.85 -17.52 -10.45
C ILE A 832 -1.49 -17.41 -8.97
N GLN A 833 -0.51 -16.57 -8.62
CA GLN A 833 0.05 -16.45 -7.27
C GLN A 833 0.21 -14.97 -6.93
N ASP A 834 -0.93 -14.30 -6.77
CA ASP A 834 -1.00 -12.85 -6.55
C ASP A 834 -1.55 -12.52 -5.15
N PRO A 835 -0.87 -12.93 -4.06
CA PRO A 835 -1.33 -12.77 -2.66
C PRO A 835 -1.33 -11.31 -2.18
N THR A 836 -0.96 -10.36 -3.05
CA THR A 836 -1.01 -8.91 -2.83
C THR A 836 -2.14 -8.21 -3.63
N THR A 837 -2.97 -8.98 -4.36
CA THR A 837 -4.17 -8.46 -5.03
C THR A 837 -5.35 -8.47 -4.06
N HIS A 838 -5.96 -7.32 -3.82
CA HIS A 838 -7.09 -7.19 -2.90
C HIS A 838 -8.37 -6.85 -3.67
N TYR A 839 -9.48 -7.55 -3.38
CA TYR A 839 -10.74 -7.48 -4.10
C TYR A 839 -11.88 -6.97 -3.21
N THR A 840 -12.63 -5.98 -3.67
CA THR A 840 -13.81 -5.43 -2.98
C THR A 840 -15.05 -5.65 -3.85
N VAL A 841 -15.97 -6.52 -3.44
CA VAL A 841 -17.13 -6.93 -4.24
C VAL A 841 -18.37 -6.15 -3.80
N ILE A 842 -18.83 -5.24 -4.66
CA ILE A 842 -19.95 -4.31 -4.36
C ILE A 842 -21.24 -4.66 -5.11
N ALA A 843 -21.18 -5.55 -6.11
CA ALA A 843 -22.36 -6.16 -6.74
C ALA A 843 -22.06 -7.56 -7.30
N ASP A 844 -23.11 -8.33 -7.60
CA ASP A 844 -23.03 -9.74 -8.04
C ASP A 844 -22.09 -9.93 -9.24
N THR A 845 -20.96 -10.60 -9.01
CA THR A 845 -19.84 -10.72 -9.95
C THR A 845 -19.34 -12.16 -10.08
N THR A 846 -18.83 -12.55 -11.25
CA THR A 846 -18.02 -13.76 -11.45
C THR A 846 -16.53 -13.41 -11.53
N LEU A 847 -15.69 -14.15 -10.82
CA LEU A 847 -14.25 -14.17 -11.00
C LEU A 847 -13.89 -15.48 -11.74
N HIS A 848 -13.27 -15.37 -12.91
CA HIS A 848 -12.91 -16.49 -13.76
C HIS A 848 -11.39 -16.55 -13.91
N LEU A 849 -10.75 -17.49 -13.20
CA LEU A 849 -9.32 -17.70 -13.27
C LEU A 849 -9.02 -18.67 -14.41
N ASP A 850 -8.64 -18.14 -15.57
CA ASP A 850 -8.28 -18.87 -16.79
C ASP A 850 -6.91 -19.53 -16.61
N THR A 851 -6.90 -20.62 -15.84
CA THR A 851 -5.74 -21.47 -15.56
C THR A 851 -6.22 -22.86 -15.14
N ASN A 852 -5.43 -23.89 -15.45
CA ASN A 852 -5.66 -25.27 -15.02
C ASN A 852 -5.04 -25.57 -13.63
N LEU A 853 -4.31 -24.61 -13.04
CA LEU A 853 -3.56 -24.76 -11.78
C LEU A 853 -4.29 -24.15 -10.57
N PRO A 854 -4.06 -24.65 -9.34
CA PRO A 854 -4.49 -23.97 -8.11
C PRO A 854 -4.02 -22.52 -8.04
N ALA A 855 -4.91 -21.59 -7.68
CA ALA A 855 -4.59 -20.18 -7.59
C ALA A 855 -4.48 -19.69 -6.14
N THR A 856 -3.59 -18.71 -5.89
CA THR A 856 -3.52 -17.91 -4.66
C THR A 856 -3.78 -16.45 -5.01
N LEU A 857 -4.67 -15.82 -4.26
CA LEU A 857 -5.04 -14.40 -4.35
C LEU A 857 -4.92 -13.75 -2.96
N GLY A 858 -4.88 -12.42 -2.91
CA GLY A 858 -4.80 -11.67 -1.67
C GLY A 858 -6.12 -11.64 -0.90
N ASN A 859 -6.58 -10.45 -0.51
CA ASN A 859 -7.80 -10.32 0.29
C ASN A 859 -9.04 -10.28 -0.60
N VAL A 860 -10.18 -10.75 -0.11
CA VAL A 860 -11.49 -10.51 -0.72
C VAL A 860 -12.47 -10.02 0.36
N THR A 861 -13.19 -8.95 0.05
CA THR A 861 -14.17 -8.30 0.92
C THR A 861 -15.48 -8.15 0.16
N LEU A 862 -16.53 -8.84 0.57
CA LEU A 862 -17.86 -8.77 -0.04
C LEU A 862 -18.74 -7.77 0.73
N GLN A 863 -19.53 -6.95 0.04
CA GLN A 863 -20.58 -6.15 0.69
C GLN A 863 -21.79 -7.00 1.11
N SER A 864 -22.60 -6.47 2.03
CA SER A 864 -23.84 -7.10 2.51
C SER A 864 -24.74 -7.55 1.35
N GLY A 865 -25.14 -8.83 1.38
CA GLY A 865 -26.02 -9.44 0.38
C GLY A 865 -25.40 -9.75 -0.99
N VAL A 866 -24.14 -9.38 -1.25
CA VAL A 866 -23.49 -9.53 -2.57
C VAL A 866 -22.92 -10.92 -2.79
N ARG A 867 -22.99 -11.42 -4.04
CA ARG A 867 -22.36 -12.68 -4.46
C ARG A 867 -21.07 -12.50 -5.28
N LEU A 868 -20.01 -13.21 -4.91
CA LEU A 868 -18.87 -13.52 -5.78
C LEU A 868 -18.91 -14.99 -6.24
N ASN A 869 -18.79 -15.23 -7.53
CA ASN A 869 -18.76 -16.57 -8.13
C ASN A 869 -17.39 -16.88 -8.73
N VAL A 870 -16.60 -17.73 -8.07
CA VAL A 870 -15.23 -18.07 -8.48
C VAL A 870 -15.24 -19.34 -9.35
N THR A 871 -14.58 -19.28 -10.51
CA THR A 871 -14.61 -20.31 -11.56
C THR A 871 -13.27 -20.38 -12.32
N GLY A 872 -13.11 -21.40 -13.18
CA GLY A 872 -11.89 -21.59 -13.98
C GLY A 872 -10.91 -22.51 -13.25
N ALA A 873 -10.05 -21.95 -12.40
CA ALA A 873 -9.09 -22.68 -11.58
C ALA A 873 -9.75 -23.81 -10.74
N PRO A 874 -9.07 -24.96 -10.56
CA PRO A 874 -9.58 -26.10 -9.79
C PRO A 874 -9.77 -25.79 -8.29
N SER A 875 -9.00 -24.85 -7.75
CA SER A 875 -9.13 -24.33 -6.38
C SER A 875 -8.53 -22.92 -6.29
N VAL A 876 -9.02 -22.11 -5.35
CA VAL A 876 -8.55 -20.73 -5.13
C VAL A 876 -8.37 -20.46 -3.64
N GLY A 877 -7.13 -20.21 -3.22
CA GLY A 877 -6.80 -19.70 -1.89
C GLY A 877 -6.86 -18.18 -1.83
N PHE A 878 -7.58 -17.62 -0.87
CA PHE A 878 -7.50 -16.20 -0.52
C PHE A 878 -6.72 -16.03 0.79
N ARG A 879 -5.90 -14.98 0.89
CA ARG A 879 -5.23 -14.58 2.14
C ARG A 879 -6.29 -14.30 3.21
N ASN A 880 -7.07 -13.23 3.05
CA ASN A 880 -8.14 -12.89 3.99
C ASN A 880 -9.49 -12.86 3.26
N VAL A 881 -10.52 -13.45 3.87
CA VAL A 881 -11.90 -13.48 3.34
C VAL A 881 -12.81 -12.77 4.34
N SER A 882 -13.41 -11.66 3.92
CA SER A 882 -14.43 -10.94 4.68
C SER A 882 -15.69 -10.75 3.85
N GLY A 883 -16.86 -10.66 4.50
CA GLY A 883 -18.11 -10.53 3.76
C GLY A 883 -19.28 -10.09 4.60
N GLY A 884 -19.74 -8.85 4.39
CA GLY A 884 -20.90 -8.26 5.06
C GLY A 884 -22.14 -9.15 5.08
N ASN A 885 -23.01 -8.94 6.07
CA ASN A 885 -24.12 -9.85 6.38
C ASN A 885 -24.97 -10.21 5.15
N GLY A 886 -25.23 -11.51 4.94
CA GLY A 886 -25.98 -12.05 3.80
C GLY A 886 -25.17 -12.29 2.53
N SER A 887 -23.88 -11.96 2.51
CA SER A 887 -22.98 -12.17 1.36
C SER A 887 -22.81 -13.65 1.00
N SER A 888 -22.31 -13.91 -0.22
CA SER A 888 -22.10 -15.27 -0.73
C SER A 888 -20.86 -15.40 -1.60
N LEU A 889 -20.00 -16.36 -1.29
CA LEU A 889 -18.93 -16.84 -2.17
C LEU A 889 -19.35 -18.17 -2.83
N SER A 890 -18.82 -18.49 -4.00
CA SER A 890 -19.13 -19.72 -4.74
C SER A 890 -17.87 -20.23 -5.44
N GLY A 891 -17.68 -21.55 -5.52
CA GLY A 891 -16.48 -22.20 -6.09
C GLY A 891 -15.82 -23.23 -5.16
N VAL A 892 -14.56 -23.56 -5.43
CA VAL A 892 -13.69 -24.37 -4.55
C VAL A 892 -12.66 -23.43 -3.93
N VAL A 893 -12.85 -23.08 -2.66
CA VAL A 893 -12.13 -21.97 -2.01
C VAL A 893 -11.40 -22.44 -0.75
N SER A 894 -10.20 -21.90 -0.55
CA SER A 894 -9.42 -22.01 0.68
C SER A 894 -9.22 -20.64 1.34
N VAL A 895 -9.22 -20.60 2.67
CA VAL A 895 -8.76 -19.46 3.48
C VAL A 895 -7.34 -19.76 3.95
N LEU A 896 -6.43 -18.81 3.78
CA LEU A 896 -5.01 -18.97 4.13
C LEU A 896 -4.65 -18.25 5.44
N ASP A 897 -5.01 -16.98 5.57
CA ASP A 897 -4.77 -16.16 6.77
C ASP A 897 -6.04 -16.09 7.65
N THR A 898 -7.09 -15.36 7.23
CA THR A 898 -8.24 -15.02 8.10
C THR A 898 -9.60 -15.13 7.39
N LEU A 899 -10.64 -15.55 8.12
CA LEU A 899 -12.05 -15.52 7.73
C LEU A 899 -12.85 -14.66 8.74
N THR A 900 -13.58 -13.65 8.26
CA THR A 900 -14.32 -12.67 9.09
C THR A 900 -15.72 -12.40 8.48
N PRO A 901 -16.82 -13.01 8.98
CA PRO A 901 -18.17 -12.98 8.34
C PRO A 901 -18.95 -11.66 8.33
N GLY A 902 -18.28 -10.51 8.43
CA GLY A 902 -18.93 -9.21 8.34
C GLY A 902 -18.00 -8.00 8.36
N ASP A 903 -18.63 -6.84 8.30
CA ASP A 903 -18.17 -5.54 8.80
C ASP A 903 -18.77 -5.27 10.21
N GLY A 904 -19.00 -6.35 10.95
CA GLY A 904 -19.91 -6.48 12.08
C GLY A 904 -20.78 -7.74 11.95
N VAL A 905 -21.10 -8.39 13.08
CA VAL A 905 -21.91 -9.64 13.22
C VAL A 905 -22.81 -9.98 12.02
N GLY A 906 -22.47 -11.02 11.27
CA GLY A 906 -23.10 -11.35 10.00
C GLY A 906 -23.10 -12.83 9.58
N ALA A 907 -23.90 -13.15 8.56
CA ALA A 907 -23.96 -14.49 7.97
C ALA A 907 -23.39 -14.51 6.55
N MET A 908 -22.25 -15.20 6.35
CA MET A 908 -21.63 -15.42 5.05
C MET A 908 -21.96 -16.83 4.51
N ASN A 909 -22.20 -16.97 3.20
CA ASN A 909 -22.57 -18.25 2.58
C ASN A 909 -21.51 -18.72 1.58
N VAL A 910 -21.16 -20.01 1.57
CA VAL A 910 -20.24 -20.60 0.57
C VAL A 910 -20.93 -21.68 -0.25
N VAL A 911 -21.15 -21.41 -1.53
CA VAL A 911 -21.81 -22.31 -2.49
C VAL A 911 -20.74 -23.13 -3.22
N GLY A 912 -20.30 -24.21 -2.60
CA GLY A 912 -19.27 -25.09 -3.14
C GLY A 912 -18.45 -25.72 -2.02
N MET A 913 -17.12 -25.72 -2.15
CA MET A 913 -16.21 -26.22 -1.13
C MET A 913 -15.51 -25.07 -0.41
N LEU A 914 -15.46 -25.13 0.93
CA LEU A 914 -14.66 -24.25 1.78
C LEU A 914 -13.59 -25.06 2.50
N THR A 915 -12.36 -24.56 2.53
CA THR A 915 -11.23 -25.16 3.25
C THR A 915 -10.57 -24.14 4.18
N MET A 916 -10.49 -24.43 5.48
CA MET A 916 -9.64 -23.65 6.39
C MET A 916 -8.21 -24.19 6.32
N GLY A 917 -7.29 -23.38 5.80
CA GLY A 917 -5.87 -23.70 5.63
C GLY A 917 -5.11 -23.92 6.95
N VAL A 918 -3.92 -24.50 6.87
CA VAL A 918 -3.05 -24.71 8.05
C VAL A 918 -2.59 -23.35 8.58
N GLY A 919 -2.87 -23.09 9.85
CA GLY A 919 -2.58 -21.81 10.52
C GLY A 919 -3.66 -20.74 10.36
N SER A 920 -4.69 -20.97 9.54
CA SER A 920 -5.75 -19.98 9.28
C SER A 920 -6.62 -19.70 10.52
N VAL A 921 -7.10 -18.47 10.62
CA VAL A 921 -7.92 -17.95 11.72
C VAL A 921 -9.36 -17.76 11.24
N TYR A 922 -10.32 -18.20 12.04
CA TYR A 922 -11.71 -17.79 11.96
C TYR A 922 -11.97 -16.76 13.05
N GLU A 923 -12.09 -15.49 12.67
CA GLU A 923 -12.59 -14.44 13.56
C GLU A 923 -14.11 -14.52 13.61
N TRP A 924 -14.66 -14.54 14.81
CA TRP A 924 -16.06 -14.86 15.06
C TRP A 924 -16.66 -13.90 16.08
N GLU A 925 -17.42 -12.92 15.60
CA GLU A 925 -18.09 -11.94 16.45
C GLU A 925 -19.38 -12.49 17.08
N LEU A 926 -19.55 -12.23 18.38
CA LEU A 926 -20.79 -12.44 19.11
C LEU A 926 -21.40 -11.08 19.50
N GLY A 927 -22.69 -10.89 19.20
CA GLY A 927 -23.45 -9.67 19.54
C GLY A 927 -24.71 -9.96 20.35
N SER A 928 -25.46 -8.90 20.66
CA SER A 928 -26.60 -8.96 21.59
C SER A 928 -27.82 -9.77 21.11
N GLU A 929 -28.02 -9.91 19.78
CA GLU A 929 -29.15 -10.65 19.20
C GLU A 929 -28.73 -11.76 18.20
N SER A 930 -27.45 -11.82 17.83
CA SER A 930 -26.92 -12.77 16.83
C SER A 930 -25.42 -12.99 16.97
N ALA A 931 -24.88 -13.93 16.20
CA ALA A 931 -23.46 -14.21 16.12
C ALA A 931 -23.05 -14.48 14.66
N ASP A 932 -21.76 -14.32 14.37
CA ASP A 932 -21.16 -14.63 13.08
C ASP A 932 -21.42 -16.09 12.67
N ARG A 933 -21.64 -16.32 11.37
CA ARG A 933 -21.99 -17.68 10.92
C ARG A 933 -21.69 -17.95 9.46
N VAL A 934 -20.91 -19.00 9.21
CA VAL A 934 -20.54 -19.43 7.85
C VAL A 934 -21.40 -20.61 7.38
N GLY A 935 -22.19 -20.39 6.33
CA GLY A 935 -23.09 -21.38 5.71
C GLY A 935 -22.51 -22.02 4.46
N VAL A 936 -21.80 -23.14 4.60
CA VAL A 936 -21.23 -23.90 3.47
C VAL A 936 -22.28 -24.86 2.89
N ALA A 937 -22.76 -24.62 1.67
CA ALA A 937 -23.77 -25.47 1.04
C ALA A 937 -23.23 -26.83 0.56
N GLY A 938 -21.93 -26.91 0.26
CA GLY A 938 -21.24 -28.13 -0.17
C GLY A 938 -20.30 -28.68 0.92
N ALA A 939 -19.05 -28.94 0.56
CA ALA A 939 -18.08 -29.58 1.46
C ALA A 939 -17.30 -28.55 2.30
N LEU A 940 -17.19 -28.80 3.60
CA LEU A 940 -16.26 -28.09 4.49
C LEU A 940 -15.05 -28.99 4.78
N ALA A 941 -13.85 -28.45 4.68
CA ALA A 941 -12.60 -29.10 5.08
C ALA A 941 -11.86 -28.27 6.12
N LEU A 942 -11.36 -28.93 7.15
CA LEU A 942 -10.60 -28.34 8.26
C LEU A 942 -9.32 -29.15 8.42
N TYR A 943 -8.15 -28.55 8.19
CA TYR A 943 -6.90 -29.30 8.09
C TYR A 943 -6.41 -29.85 9.45
N ALA A 944 -5.82 -31.05 9.40
CA ALA A 944 -5.20 -31.68 10.57
C ALA A 944 -3.96 -30.94 11.11
N GLY A 945 -3.37 -30.02 10.32
CA GLY A 945 -2.21 -29.23 10.71
C GLY A 945 -2.49 -28.09 11.70
N GLY A 946 -3.77 -27.75 11.96
CA GLY A 946 -4.16 -26.68 12.87
C GLY A 946 -4.89 -25.53 12.17
N TRP A 947 -5.98 -25.06 12.77
CA TRP A 947 -6.64 -23.78 12.49
C TRP A 947 -7.11 -23.16 13.82
N THR A 948 -7.36 -21.85 13.85
CA THR A 948 -7.70 -21.13 15.09
C THR A 948 -9.11 -20.57 15.01
N LEU A 949 -9.96 -20.84 16.00
CA LEU A 949 -11.12 -20.00 16.28
C LEU A 949 -10.68 -18.84 17.19
N LYS A 950 -11.02 -17.61 16.84
CA LYS A 950 -10.79 -16.42 17.65
C LYS A 950 -12.14 -15.72 17.89
N PRO A 951 -12.83 -15.99 19.01
CA PRO A 951 -14.04 -15.28 19.38
C PRO A 951 -13.74 -13.80 19.65
N ILE A 952 -14.70 -12.93 19.31
CA ILE A 952 -14.65 -11.49 19.54
C ILE A 952 -16.00 -11.08 20.13
N ASP A 953 -16.00 -10.28 21.21
CA ASP A 953 -17.24 -9.72 21.77
C ASP A 953 -17.54 -8.35 21.15
N SER A 954 -18.74 -8.19 20.61
CA SER A 954 -19.24 -6.94 20.01
C SER A 954 -20.26 -6.21 20.91
N GLY A 955 -20.40 -6.61 22.17
CA GLY A 955 -21.35 -6.06 23.15
C GLY A 955 -22.47 -7.02 23.53
N ALA A 956 -22.20 -8.33 23.53
CA ALA A 956 -23.15 -9.34 23.97
C ALA A 956 -23.28 -9.35 25.51
N THR A 957 -24.48 -9.68 26.01
CA THR A 957 -24.77 -9.63 27.46
C THR A 957 -25.09 -10.99 28.06
N SER A 958 -25.47 -11.98 27.24
CA SER A 958 -25.70 -13.37 27.65
C SER A 958 -25.61 -14.30 26.44
N ALA A 959 -25.22 -15.56 26.66
CA ALA A 959 -25.19 -16.60 25.64
C ALA A 959 -25.94 -17.85 26.11
N GLU A 960 -27.24 -17.92 25.81
CA GLU A 960 -28.01 -19.16 26.02
C GLU A 960 -27.88 -20.12 24.83
N GLY A 961 -27.13 -21.20 25.00
CA GLY A 961 -27.19 -22.40 24.17
C GLY A 961 -26.04 -22.60 23.18
N ASP A 962 -26.31 -23.40 22.13
CA ASP A 962 -25.30 -23.85 21.17
C ASP A 962 -24.94 -22.75 20.14
N LEU A 963 -23.78 -22.14 20.34
CA LEU A 963 -23.25 -21.06 19.49
C LEU A 963 -22.79 -21.62 18.12
N VAL A 964 -23.49 -21.29 17.04
CA VAL A 964 -23.33 -21.93 15.72
C VAL A 964 -22.26 -21.24 14.86
N LEU A 965 -21.05 -21.80 14.86
CA LEU A 965 -19.90 -21.32 14.08
C LEU A 965 -20.08 -21.54 12.57
N PHE A 966 -20.36 -22.79 12.18
CA PHE A 966 -20.51 -23.21 10.79
C PHE A 966 -21.77 -24.08 10.62
N THR A 967 -22.30 -24.09 9.40
CA THR A 967 -23.11 -25.22 8.91
C THR A 967 -22.63 -25.67 7.55
N TYR A 968 -22.73 -26.97 7.26
CA TYR A 968 -22.09 -27.59 6.11
C TYR A 968 -23.01 -28.56 5.35
N GLY A 969 -22.78 -28.76 4.05
CA GLY A 969 -23.42 -29.81 3.26
C GLY A 969 -22.81 -31.18 3.58
N SER A 970 -21.49 -31.27 3.60
CA SER A 970 -20.69 -32.40 4.10
C SER A 970 -19.41 -31.92 4.79
N LEU A 971 -18.79 -32.75 5.63
CA LEU A 971 -17.51 -32.46 6.28
C LEU A 971 -16.45 -33.47 5.80
N VAL A 972 -15.36 -32.98 5.21
CA VAL A 972 -14.29 -33.81 4.65
C VAL A 972 -13.60 -34.59 5.78
N GLY A 973 -13.41 -35.89 5.57
CA GLY A 973 -12.84 -36.81 6.58
C GLY A 973 -13.69 -37.00 7.85
N ASN A 974 -14.87 -36.39 7.96
CA ASN A 974 -15.71 -36.32 9.17
C ASN A 974 -14.98 -35.77 10.42
N SER A 975 -13.91 -34.99 10.24
CA SER A 975 -13.05 -34.48 11.33
C SER A 975 -13.07 -32.96 11.40
N LEU A 976 -12.84 -32.40 12.60
CA LEU A 976 -12.63 -30.97 12.81
C LEU A 976 -11.17 -30.54 12.57
N GLY A 977 -10.29 -31.48 12.21
CA GLY A 977 -8.85 -31.25 12.16
C GLY A 977 -8.22 -31.14 13.56
N SER A 978 -7.04 -30.55 13.62
CA SER A 978 -6.51 -29.99 14.87
C SER A 978 -6.98 -28.54 14.96
N TYR A 979 -7.31 -28.04 16.14
CA TYR A 979 -7.74 -26.65 16.30
C TYR A 979 -7.22 -26.02 17.59
N THR A 980 -7.12 -24.71 17.57
CA THR A 980 -6.88 -23.83 18.73
C THR A 980 -8.11 -22.95 18.94
N ILE A 981 -8.41 -22.57 20.18
CA ILE A 981 -9.35 -21.48 20.48
C ILE A 981 -8.55 -20.38 21.17
N ASP A 982 -8.43 -19.23 20.51
CA ASP A 982 -7.76 -18.03 21.03
C ASP A 982 -8.80 -17.14 21.72
N THR A 983 -8.88 -17.22 23.05
CA THR A 983 -9.81 -16.44 23.87
C THR A 983 -9.25 -15.07 24.27
N SER A 984 -8.13 -14.61 23.69
CA SER A 984 -7.46 -13.36 24.10
C SER A 984 -8.32 -12.10 23.91
N ALA A 985 -9.23 -12.09 22.93
CA ALA A 985 -10.18 -11.01 22.69
C ALA A 985 -11.49 -11.12 23.50
N VAL A 986 -11.65 -12.18 24.30
CA VAL A 986 -12.84 -12.46 25.13
C VAL A 986 -12.44 -12.88 26.56
N GLY A 987 -11.44 -12.20 27.12
CA GLY A 987 -10.84 -12.53 28.42
C GLY A 987 -11.79 -12.46 29.63
N ASP A 988 -12.93 -11.79 29.49
CA ASP A 988 -13.98 -11.66 30.51
C ASP A 988 -15.05 -12.78 30.45
N TRP A 989 -15.03 -13.64 29.43
CA TRP A 989 -15.95 -14.76 29.30
C TRP A 989 -15.58 -15.89 30.26
N VAL A 990 -16.60 -16.47 30.89
CA VAL A 990 -16.45 -17.60 31.82
C VAL A 990 -16.72 -18.90 31.08
N PHE A 991 -15.78 -19.84 31.19
CA PHE A 991 -15.83 -21.14 30.53
C PHE A 991 -15.88 -22.29 31.55
N ALA A 992 -16.50 -23.39 31.15
CA ALA A 992 -16.67 -24.59 31.97
C ALA A 992 -15.34 -25.31 32.25
N ASP A 993 -15.34 -26.21 33.26
CA ASP A 993 -14.18 -27.03 33.62
C ASP A 993 -13.61 -27.80 32.40
N GLY A 994 -12.44 -27.36 31.94
CA GLY A 994 -11.79 -27.86 30.71
C GLY A 994 -11.61 -26.80 29.61
N GLY A 995 -12.22 -25.62 29.75
CA GLY A 995 -12.20 -24.54 28.76
C GLY A 995 -13.27 -24.72 27.67
N PRO A 996 -13.33 -23.82 26.67
CA PRO A 996 -14.21 -23.99 25.52
C PRO A 996 -13.74 -25.14 24.61
N TRP A 997 -14.68 -25.79 23.91
CA TRP A 997 -14.38 -26.80 22.91
C TRP A 997 -15.33 -26.73 21.70
N LEU A 998 -14.87 -27.27 20.57
CA LEU A 998 -15.68 -27.40 19.36
C LEU A 998 -16.42 -28.74 19.32
N PHE A 999 -17.70 -28.70 18.97
CA PHE A 999 -18.53 -29.88 18.77
C PHE A 999 -19.08 -29.97 17.35
N ASN A 1000 -19.00 -31.16 16.77
CA ASN A 1000 -19.50 -31.46 15.43
C ASN A 1000 -20.88 -32.13 15.49
N ASP A 1001 -21.95 -31.34 15.37
CA ASP A 1001 -23.31 -31.85 15.25
C ASP A 1001 -23.55 -32.41 13.85
N THR A 1002 -23.21 -33.69 13.69
CA THR A 1002 -23.39 -34.43 12.43
C THR A 1002 -24.84 -34.69 12.05
N LEU A 1003 -25.79 -34.54 12.98
CA LEU A 1003 -27.23 -34.72 12.71
C LEU A 1003 -27.82 -33.46 12.08
N ASN A 1004 -27.55 -32.28 12.65
CA ASN A 1004 -28.02 -31.00 12.13
C ASN A 1004 -27.02 -30.31 11.17
N ARG A 1005 -25.87 -30.96 10.92
CA ARG A 1005 -24.73 -30.52 10.10
C ARG A 1005 -24.18 -29.15 10.49
N ARG A 1006 -23.78 -29.05 11.76
CA ARG A 1006 -23.29 -27.81 12.38
C ARG A 1006 -21.98 -28.01 13.13
N ILE A 1007 -21.13 -26.99 13.14
CA ILE A 1007 -20.01 -26.90 14.09
C ILE A 1007 -20.41 -25.85 15.13
N LEU A 1008 -20.28 -26.22 16.40
CA LEU A 1008 -20.78 -25.47 17.54
C LEU A 1008 -19.62 -25.16 18.50
N LEU A 1009 -19.56 -23.95 19.02
CA LEU A 1009 -18.76 -23.61 20.19
C LEU A 1009 -19.54 -24.03 21.45
N ARG A 1010 -18.88 -24.75 22.37
CA ARG A 1010 -19.45 -25.20 23.64
C ARG A 1010 -18.49 -24.94 24.79
N GLY A 1011 -19.01 -25.00 26.02
CA GLY A 1011 -18.24 -24.72 27.23
C GLY A 1011 -18.19 -23.24 27.61
N VAL A 1012 -18.99 -22.37 27.00
CA VAL A 1012 -19.24 -21.00 27.47
C VAL A 1012 -20.33 -21.05 28.55
N GLU A 1013 -20.11 -20.40 29.69
CA GLU A 1013 -21.07 -20.37 30.81
C GLU A 1013 -21.67 -18.98 31.11
N SER A 1014 -20.89 -17.92 30.91
CA SER A 1014 -21.36 -16.53 30.85
C SER A 1014 -20.38 -15.70 30.02
N LEU A 1015 -20.83 -14.56 29.50
CA LEU A 1015 -20.03 -13.61 28.72
C LEU A 1015 -19.38 -12.53 29.59
N ARG A 1016 -19.63 -12.56 30.91
CA ARG A 1016 -19.14 -11.57 31.87
C ARG A 1016 -18.57 -12.26 33.12
N PRO A 1017 -17.68 -11.61 33.88
CA PRO A 1017 -17.17 -12.17 35.13
C PRO A 1017 -18.31 -12.24 36.15
N ARG A 1018 -18.69 -13.45 36.55
CA ARG A 1018 -19.82 -13.70 37.47
C ARG A 1018 -19.69 -12.86 38.74
N ILE A 1019 -20.66 -11.99 39.01
CA ILE A 1019 -20.68 -11.13 40.22
C ILE A 1019 -21.04 -12.00 41.43
N PRO A 1020 -20.17 -12.16 42.45
CA PRO A 1020 -20.41 -13.10 43.54
C PRO A 1020 -21.69 -12.75 44.33
N GLY A 1021 -22.74 -13.56 44.19
CA GLY A 1021 -24.04 -13.30 44.80
C GLY A 1021 -25.16 -12.95 43.81
N ASP A 1022 -24.83 -12.58 42.57
CA ASP A 1022 -25.79 -12.42 41.48
C ASP A 1022 -26.12 -13.81 40.93
N ALA A 1023 -27.37 -14.27 41.12
CA ALA A 1023 -27.85 -15.57 40.65
C ALA A 1023 -28.55 -15.48 39.29
N ASN A 1024 -28.81 -14.27 38.79
CA ASN A 1024 -29.66 -14.04 37.62
C ASN A 1024 -28.90 -13.39 36.44
N ASP A 1025 -27.68 -12.92 36.67
CA ASP A 1025 -26.73 -12.28 35.76
C ASP A 1025 -27.23 -10.93 35.18
N ASP A 1026 -28.14 -10.21 35.87
CA ASP A 1026 -28.58 -8.86 35.48
C ASP A 1026 -27.59 -7.73 35.85
N GLY A 1027 -26.49 -8.08 36.53
CA GLY A 1027 -25.43 -7.16 36.90
C GLY A 1027 -25.57 -6.60 38.32
N ARG A 1028 -26.38 -7.23 39.19
CA ARG A 1028 -26.77 -6.74 40.51
C ARG A 1028 -26.87 -7.87 41.53
N VAL A 1029 -26.80 -7.53 42.82
CA VAL A 1029 -27.04 -8.47 43.91
C VAL A 1029 -28.18 -7.95 44.78
N ASP A 1030 -29.40 -8.44 44.57
CA ASP A 1030 -30.60 -7.93 45.26
C ASP A 1030 -31.58 -9.01 45.77
N ASP A 1031 -32.81 -8.59 46.12
CA ASP A 1031 -33.80 -9.50 46.67
C ASP A 1031 -34.30 -10.55 45.68
N GLN A 1032 -34.00 -10.45 44.38
CA GLN A 1032 -34.25 -11.50 43.41
C GLN A 1032 -33.27 -12.68 43.55
N ASP A 1033 -31.98 -12.42 43.78
CA ASP A 1033 -30.98 -13.48 43.97
C ASP A 1033 -31.18 -14.21 45.29
N ALA A 1034 -31.56 -13.48 46.35
CA ALA A 1034 -31.95 -14.08 47.62
C ALA A 1034 -33.14 -15.04 47.48
N LYS A 1035 -34.09 -14.76 46.56
CA LYS A 1035 -35.18 -15.71 46.25
C LYS A 1035 -34.66 -16.95 45.52
N THR A 1036 -33.77 -16.78 44.55
CA THR A 1036 -33.18 -17.89 43.77
C THR A 1036 -32.39 -18.85 44.65
N LEU A 1037 -31.47 -18.32 45.47
CA LEU A 1037 -30.70 -19.11 46.45
C LEU A 1037 -31.61 -19.77 47.50
N ALA A 1038 -32.62 -19.06 48.01
CA ALA A 1038 -33.55 -19.61 49.00
C ALA A 1038 -34.45 -20.72 48.42
N ALA A 1039 -34.78 -20.67 47.13
CA ALA A 1039 -35.58 -21.70 46.47
C ALA A 1039 -34.82 -23.04 46.30
N HIS A 1040 -33.49 -22.99 46.18
CA HIS A 1040 -32.63 -24.15 45.98
C HIS A 1040 -31.86 -24.59 47.24
N TRP A 1041 -32.11 -23.97 48.39
CA TRP A 1041 -31.39 -24.21 49.64
C TRP A 1041 -31.28 -25.68 50.04
N GLY A 1042 -30.06 -26.15 50.28
CA GLY A 1042 -29.75 -27.54 50.66
C GLY A 1042 -29.85 -28.55 49.52
N GLN A 1043 -29.98 -28.08 48.28
CA GLN A 1043 -29.92 -28.91 47.07
C GLN A 1043 -28.55 -28.76 46.39
N SER A 1044 -28.19 -29.71 45.53
CA SER A 1044 -27.12 -29.50 44.56
C SER A 1044 -27.63 -28.67 43.38
N GLY A 1045 -26.80 -27.77 42.87
CA GLY A 1045 -27.16 -26.89 41.76
C GLY A 1045 -25.95 -26.16 41.20
N THR A 1046 -26.21 -25.15 40.37
CA THR A 1046 -25.21 -24.27 39.75
C THR A 1046 -25.25 -22.86 40.35
N TRP A 1047 -24.33 -21.99 39.90
CA TRP A 1047 -24.33 -20.56 40.22
C TRP A 1047 -25.69 -19.88 40.03
N THR A 1048 -26.35 -20.14 38.90
CA THR A 1048 -27.69 -19.61 38.58
C THR A 1048 -28.83 -20.20 39.42
N GLN A 1049 -28.51 -21.11 40.34
CA GLN A 1049 -29.41 -21.64 41.37
C GLN A 1049 -29.01 -21.15 42.78
N GLY A 1050 -27.84 -20.53 42.93
CA GLY A 1050 -27.30 -19.99 44.17
C GLY A 1050 -26.06 -20.69 44.73
N ASP A 1051 -25.30 -21.45 43.92
CA ASP A 1051 -24.00 -22.01 44.31
C ASP A 1051 -22.87 -21.03 43.94
N PHE A 1052 -22.46 -20.20 44.89
CA PHE A 1052 -21.54 -19.09 44.69
C PHE A 1052 -20.10 -19.38 45.13
N ASP A 1053 -19.85 -20.49 45.84
CA ASP A 1053 -18.49 -20.98 46.11
C ASP A 1053 -18.04 -22.14 45.19
N GLY A 1054 -18.97 -22.74 44.44
CA GLY A 1054 -18.72 -23.81 43.47
C GLY A 1054 -18.61 -25.21 44.10
N ASN A 1055 -19.03 -25.42 45.35
CA ASN A 1055 -18.89 -26.71 46.03
C ASN A 1055 -19.87 -27.80 45.56
N GLY A 1056 -20.92 -27.43 44.81
CA GLY A 1056 -21.98 -28.33 44.33
C GLY A 1056 -23.15 -28.50 45.31
N VAL A 1057 -23.24 -27.69 46.37
CA VAL A 1057 -24.32 -27.70 47.37
C VAL A 1057 -24.62 -26.29 47.89
N ILE A 1058 -25.84 -25.83 47.66
CA ILE A 1058 -26.30 -24.46 47.96
C ILE A 1058 -26.60 -24.32 49.46
N GLY A 1059 -25.91 -23.42 50.17
CA GLY A 1059 -25.95 -23.37 51.62
C GLY A 1059 -25.32 -22.14 52.29
N PRO A 1060 -24.82 -22.31 53.54
CA PRO A 1060 -24.38 -21.17 54.37
C PRO A 1060 -23.22 -20.35 53.82
N THR A 1061 -22.31 -20.94 53.01
CA THR A 1061 -21.24 -20.17 52.37
C THR A 1061 -21.82 -19.23 51.33
N ASP A 1062 -22.72 -19.71 50.49
CA ASP A 1062 -23.32 -18.98 49.38
C ASP A 1062 -24.17 -17.82 49.89
N ALA A 1063 -24.98 -18.05 50.93
CA ALA A 1063 -25.71 -16.98 51.61
C ALA A 1063 -24.76 -15.92 52.22
N SER A 1064 -23.53 -16.29 52.59
CA SER A 1064 -22.54 -15.33 53.08
C SER A 1064 -21.87 -14.54 51.95
N ILE A 1065 -21.70 -15.15 50.76
CA ILE A 1065 -21.18 -14.49 49.55
C ILE A 1065 -22.21 -13.48 49.01
N LEU A 1066 -23.47 -13.90 48.87
CA LEU A 1066 -24.58 -13.02 48.49
C LEU A 1066 -24.79 -11.87 49.48
N ALA A 1067 -24.71 -12.14 50.79
CA ALA A 1067 -24.81 -11.09 51.80
C ALA A 1067 -23.59 -10.14 51.82
N ALA A 1068 -22.41 -10.59 51.38
CA ALA A 1068 -21.20 -9.77 51.34
C ALA A 1068 -21.18 -8.77 50.17
N ASN A 1069 -21.89 -9.07 49.08
CA ASN A 1069 -21.94 -8.25 47.87
C ASN A 1069 -23.30 -7.54 47.68
N TRP A 1070 -24.19 -7.63 48.67
CA TRP A 1070 -25.55 -7.10 48.62
C TRP A 1070 -25.62 -5.61 48.24
N GLY A 1071 -26.35 -5.29 47.17
CA GLY A 1071 -26.47 -3.95 46.61
C GLY A 1071 -25.31 -3.54 45.68
N PHE A 1072 -24.43 -4.47 45.30
CA PHE A 1072 -23.51 -4.27 44.17
C PHE A 1072 -24.30 -4.04 42.87
N VAL A 1073 -23.75 -3.20 42.00
CA VAL A 1073 -24.22 -2.95 40.63
C VAL A 1073 -22.98 -2.77 39.75
N ALA A 1074 -22.89 -3.47 38.63
CA ALA A 1074 -21.81 -3.27 37.67
C ALA A 1074 -21.99 -1.98 36.87
N ASP A 1075 -20.97 -1.13 36.82
CA ASP A 1075 -20.96 0.06 35.95
C ASP A 1075 -20.91 -0.35 34.46
N GLN A 1076 -21.53 0.46 33.60
CA GLN A 1076 -21.46 0.33 32.14
C GLN A 1076 -20.94 1.66 31.56
N GLU A 1077 -20.00 1.61 30.63
CA GLU A 1077 -19.45 2.83 30.02
C GLU A 1077 -20.46 3.51 29.09
N SER A 1078 -21.03 4.61 29.58
CA SER A 1078 -21.51 5.77 28.84
C SER A 1078 -22.22 5.55 27.48
N GLN A 1079 -23.56 5.53 27.51
CA GLN A 1079 -24.34 6.29 26.54
C GLN A 1079 -25.07 7.45 27.22
N SER A 1080 -25.12 8.60 26.55
CA SER A 1080 -25.74 9.82 27.07
C SER A 1080 -27.18 9.96 26.57
N SER A 1081 -28.14 9.88 27.50
CA SER A 1081 -29.47 10.48 27.30
C SER A 1081 -29.92 11.16 28.59
N GLY A 1082 -30.22 12.45 28.50
CA GLY A 1082 -30.59 13.28 29.65
C GLY A 1082 -32.10 13.43 29.76
N GLU A 1083 -32.78 12.56 30.50
CA GLU A 1083 -34.16 12.80 30.92
C GLU A 1083 -34.44 12.29 32.34
N THR A 1084 -33.99 13.06 33.34
CA THR A 1084 -34.34 12.84 34.75
C THR A 1084 -35.79 13.23 35.03
N THR A 1085 -36.71 12.30 34.76
CA THR A 1085 -38.11 12.43 35.16
C THR A 1085 -38.23 12.47 36.69
N ALA A 1086 -38.77 13.56 37.23
CA ALA A 1086 -38.73 13.83 38.66
C ALA A 1086 -39.76 13.03 39.47
N VAL A 1087 -39.29 12.30 40.48
CA VAL A 1087 -40.09 11.69 41.55
C VAL A 1087 -39.56 12.21 42.89
N PRO A 1088 -40.42 12.62 43.86
CA PRO A 1088 -40.01 13.60 44.87
C PRO A 1088 -39.46 13.00 46.18
N GLU A 1089 -38.32 13.55 46.64
CA GLU A 1089 -37.86 13.34 48.02
C GLU A 1089 -38.65 14.17 49.06
N PRO A 1090 -38.72 13.74 50.34
CA PRO A 1090 -39.58 14.36 51.35
C PRO A 1090 -39.03 15.69 51.86
N GLY A 1091 -39.87 16.72 51.90
CA GLY A 1091 -39.51 18.08 52.29
C GLY A 1091 -39.13 18.28 53.78
N THR A 1092 -37.93 17.87 54.16
CA THR A 1092 -37.34 18.12 55.49
C THR A 1092 -37.24 19.63 55.81
N LEU A 1093 -36.86 20.47 54.83
CA LEU A 1093 -36.93 21.94 54.96
C LEU A 1093 -38.35 22.46 55.18
N ALA A 1094 -39.37 21.85 54.55
CA ALA A 1094 -40.76 22.27 54.72
C ALA A 1094 -41.27 21.96 56.14
N MET A 1095 -40.89 20.82 56.72
CA MET A 1095 -41.22 20.51 58.12
C MET A 1095 -40.50 21.44 59.12
N LEU A 1096 -39.24 21.83 58.85
CA LEU A 1096 -38.53 22.79 59.70
C LEU A 1096 -39.18 24.19 59.66
N LEU A 1097 -39.60 24.67 58.48
CA LEU A 1097 -40.36 25.92 58.33
C LEU A 1097 -41.75 25.85 58.99
N ALA A 1098 -42.46 24.73 58.87
CA ALA A 1098 -43.74 24.52 59.54
C ALA A 1098 -43.61 24.51 61.07
N ALA A 1099 -42.56 23.87 61.61
CA ALA A 1099 -42.26 23.87 63.04
C ALA A 1099 -41.93 25.30 63.56
N ALA A 1100 -41.17 26.08 62.79
CA ALA A 1100 -40.87 27.48 63.12
C ALA A 1100 -42.13 28.36 63.15
N LEU A 1101 -43.03 28.23 62.17
CA LEU A 1101 -44.31 28.96 62.18
C LEU A 1101 -45.22 28.53 63.33
N MET A 1102 -45.30 27.24 63.66
CA MET A 1102 -46.12 26.77 64.78
C MET A 1102 -45.60 27.25 66.15
N MET A 1103 -44.30 27.48 66.31
CA MET A 1103 -43.77 28.14 67.52
C MET A 1103 -44.09 29.64 67.59
N LEU A 1104 -44.23 30.33 66.45
CA LEU A 1104 -44.64 31.75 66.40
C LEU A 1104 -46.13 31.96 66.69
N VAL A 1105 -47.01 31.01 66.37
CA VAL A 1105 -48.46 31.12 66.64
C VAL A 1105 -48.80 30.85 68.12
N ARG A 1106 -47.90 30.23 68.89
CA ARG A 1106 -48.15 29.87 70.31
C ARG A 1106 -47.64 30.87 71.35
N ARG A 1107 -47.30 32.10 70.94
CA ARG A 1107 -47.11 33.25 71.85
C ARG A 1107 -47.79 34.53 71.35
N ARG A 1108 -49.00 34.75 71.88
CA ARG A 1108 -49.22 35.96 72.69
C ARG A 1108 -48.74 35.66 74.10
#